data_AF-A0A4U1JGL7-F1
#
_entry.id   AF-A0A4U1JGL7-F1
#
_cell.length_a   1.000
_cell.length_b   1.000
_cell.length_c   1.000
_cell.angle_alpha   90.00
_cell.angle_beta   90.00
_cell.angle_gamma   90.00
#
_symmetry.space_group_name_H-M   'P 1'
#
loop_
_entity.id
_entity.type
_entity.pdbx_description
1 polymer ?
#
loop_
_entity_poly.entity_id
_entity_poly.type
_entity_poly.pdbx_seq_one_letter_code
_entity_poly.pdbx_strand_id
1 'polypeptide(L)'
;MGGSGGMGGSGGGNPPTEACNNRMDDDGDGDVDCSDADCAAACAEACTGGADEDNDGDIDCADADCAMAPVCGKLVINEVDYDQASADTAEFIEIYNAGGDVMLDGVEVILVNGTGPGGADVVYGTPSKLSGLLAAGGYVVVASTGVTNIDPAAIVVSLPNPMDNIQNGAPDGIALFDTKSKTLLDGLSYENGTPDGQITAVMLGGQTFSLVSGTATTASDNQAAASPIRSMIRYPNGQDTSDDSVDWRATTQITPGAANVATPEVCDTAMLDEDADNLIDCADPDCAMAPQCVENCGNMKDDDGDMMVDCADPDCAADPACLPQENCSNGTDDDADMAIDCADTDCAGKSCGTNGLVCEAASMTCACPSGMTMEMACADLVDDDCDGLVDCADTDCAGNMACVAHKVTSVDYPVLAHGGKLVVTGNGFTGATVVKIGGVDQTFTVDNNTQITITNVPDTTPIALQDLVVTTPSGDTAPFQVTVIHLLINEFDTDQMGTDTAEFVEISTGVPNVSLAGYTLVLFNGSNDLSYAPVTALSGTTDANGMLLVGSPGMTPTPTIAFSSTSVLQNGQDAVVIYQAAPASFPTGTAVTANNLIDVLVYSTGQTADAGLLDVLIGPAGTPGRTQVSEGSGGAQETQSIQRCGDGRKNGDKFKVGQPTPGAANNVMACP
;
A
#
# COMPACT_ATOMS: atom_id res chain seq x y z
N MET A 1 27.58 81.22 3.35
CA MET A 1 27.25 81.50 1.93
C MET A 1 28.13 80.56 1.12
N GLY A 2 27.70 79.42 0.59
CA GLY A 2 26.39 79.06 0.08
C GLY A 2 26.51 78.87 -1.45
N GLY A 3 26.32 77.62 -1.90
CA GLY A 3 26.07 77.23 -3.30
C GLY A 3 27.28 76.64 -4.04
N SER A 4 27.15 75.72 -5.00
CA SER A 4 26.10 74.80 -5.45
C SER A 4 26.58 74.21 -6.79
N GLY A 5 26.30 72.92 -7.05
CA GLY A 5 26.31 72.29 -8.37
C GLY A 5 27.58 71.49 -8.68
N GLY A 6 27.55 70.28 -9.24
CA GLY A 6 26.48 69.49 -9.83
C GLY A 6 27.01 68.11 -10.24
N MET A 7 26.06 67.21 -10.49
CA MET A 7 26.15 65.74 -10.55
C MET A 7 26.88 65.12 -11.75
N GLY A 8 27.29 63.87 -11.55
CA GLY A 8 27.39 62.78 -12.54
C GLY A 8 28.00 61.56 -11.86
N GLY A 9 27.50 60.33 -11.90
CA GLY A 9 26.34 59.71 -12.52
C GLY A 9 26.21 58.27 -11.97
N SER A 10 25.06 57.67 -12.24
CA SER A 10 24.53 56.32 -12.01
C SER A 10 25.46 55.16 -11.64
N GLY A 11 25.00 54.36 -10.67
CA GLY A 11 25.45 52.99 -10.41
C GLY A 11 24.65 52.35 -9.28
N GLY A 12 23.42 51.95 -9.54
CA GLY A 12 22.72 51.00 -8.68
C GLY A 12 23.34 49.63 -8.90
N GLY A 13 24.37 49.32 -8.14
CA GLY A 13 24.77 47.94 -7.86
C GLY A 13 23.95 47.43 -6.69
N ASN A 14 23.74 46.12 -6.62
CA ASN A 14 23.43 45.44 -5.36
C ASN A 14 24.29 46.03 -4.21
N PRO A 15 23.83 46.03 -2.95
CA PRO A 15 24.77 46.19 -1.83
C PRO A 15 25.94 45.22 -2.03
N PRO A 16 27.19 45.59 -1.65
CA PRO A 16 28.31 44.67 -1.76
C PRO A 16 27.90 43.38 -1.05
N THR A 17 27.99 42.25 -1.72
CA THR A 17 27.77 40.94 -1.09
C THR A 17 28.95 40.67 -0.19
N GLU A 18 28.68 40.48 1.11
CA GLU A 18 29.67 40.06 2.11
C GLU A 18 30.33 38.74 1.69
N ALA A 19 31.66 38.62 1.85
CA ALA A 19 32.35 37.35 1.63
C ALA A 19 32.58 36.67 2.98
N CYS A 20 31.65 35.76 3.32
CA CYS A 20 31.43 35.19 4.65
C CYS A 20 32.55 34.31 5.26
N ASN A 21 33.78 34.35 4.74
CA ASN A 21 34.89 33.53 5.24
C ASN A 21 36.27 34.21 5.13
N ASN A 22 36.32 35.54 5.15
CA ASN A 22 37.56 36.30 4.92
C ASN A 22 37.95 37.23 6.07
N ARG A 23 37.15 37.31 7.14
CA ARG A 23 37.36 38.14 8.33
C ARG A 23 37.43 39.62 8.05
N MET A 24 36.74 40.05 7.00
CA MET A 24 36.57 41.44 6.63
C MET A 24 35.08 41.79 6.70
N ASP A 25 34.84 43.09 6.73
CA ASP A 25 33.53 43.73 6.63
C ASP A 25 33.50 44.26 5.19
N ASP A 26 33.16 43.39 4.25
CA ASP A 26 33.20 43.65 2.81
C ASP A 26 32.04 44.53 2.34
N ASP A 27 30.94 44.56 3.09
CA ASP A 27 29.76 45.37 2.82
C ASP A 27 29.70 46.70 3.60
N GLY A 28 30.45 46.81 4.69
CA GLY A 28 30.67 48.02 5.48
C GLY A 28 29.62 48.26 6.57
N ASP A 29 28.85 47.25 6.98
CA ASP A 29 27.80 47.38 7.99
C ASP A 29 28.33 47.27 9.45
N GLY A 30 29.56 46.76 9.60
CA GLY A 30 30.30 46.70 10.86
C GLY A 30 30.27 45.34 11.56
N ASP A 31 29.55 44.36 11.02
CA ASP A 31 29.67 42.95 11.37
C ASP A 31 30.64 42.25 10.37
N VAL A 32 31.14 41.07 10.71
CA VAL A 32 32.12 40.33 9.87
C VAL A 32 31.75 38.86 9.80
N ASP A 33 31.93 38.24 8.64
CA ASP A 33 31.65 36.81 8.39
C ASP A 33 30.30 36.37 9.01
N CYS A 34 30.28 35.32 9.84
CA CYS A 34 29.07 34.76 10.45
C CYS A 34 28.41 35.61 11.55
N SER A 35 29.02 36.75 11.90
CA SER A 35 28.33 37.75 12.71
C SER A 35 27.44 38.66 11.86
N ASP A 36 27.59 38.63 10.53
CA ASP A 36 26.85 39.42 9.55
C ASP A 36 25.51 38.75 9.17
N ALA A 37 24.44 39.54 9.12
CA ALA A 37 23.10 39.06 8.82
C ALA A 37 22.93 38.59 7.36
N ASP A 38 23.75 39.09 6.44
CA ASP A 38 23.75 38.72 5.03
C ASP A 38 24.49 37.38 4.78
N CYS A 39 25.19 36.85 5.80
CA CYS A 39 25.91 35.58 5.77
C CYS A 39 25.13 34.37 6.32
N ALA A 40 23.88 34.55 6.75
CA ALA A 40 23.09 33.50 7.42
C ALA A 40 22.93 32.18 6.61
N ALA A 41 23.01 32.23 5.28
CA ALA A 41 22.94 31.04 4.42
C ALA A 41 24.31 30.41 4.10
N ALA A 42 25.41 31.16 4.31
CA ALA A 42 26.78 30.74 4.02
C ALA A 42 27.55 30.27 5.27
N CYS A 43 26.97 30.48 6.45
CA CYS A 43 27.50 30.07 7.77
C CYS A 43 26.78 28.85 8.35
N ALA A 44 26.15 28.05 7.49
CA ALA A 44 25.71 26.71 7.85
C ALA A 44 26.77 25.74 7.33
N GLU A 45 27.35 24.94 8.23
CA GLU A 45 28.37 23.95 7.88
C GLU A 45 27.84 22.97 6.83
N ALA A 46 28.62 22.72 5.78
CA ALA A 46 28.29 21.65 4.84
C ALA A 46 28.85 20.35 5.43
N CYS A 47 27.96 19.53 5.97
CA CYS A 47 28.30 18.29 6.70
C CYS A 47 28.96 17.17 5.85
N THR A 48 29.42 17.51 4.65
CA THR A 48 30.31 16.72 3.81
C THR A 48 31.23 17.67 3.03
N GLY A 49 32.51 17.36 2.93
CA GLY A 49 33.42 18.10 2.06
C GLY A 49 34.82 18.30 2.61
N GLY A 50 35.01 18.09 3.92
CA GLY A 50 36.31 18.24 4.60
C GLY A 50 36.80 19.68 4.68
N ALA A 51 35.90 20.64 4.51
CA ALA A 51 36.13 22.05 4.75
C ALA A 51 35.49 22.43 6.08
N ASP A 52 35.92 23.57 6.60
CA ASP A 52 35.46 24.21 7.83
C ASP A 52 34.73 25.48 7.33
N GLU A 53 33.45 25.33 6.96
CA GLU A 53 32.71 26.39 6.28
C GLU A 53 32.42 27.55 7.24
N ASP A 54 32.22 27.28 8.52
CA ASP A 54 31.96 28.31 9.54
C ASP A 54 33.21 28.81 10.30
N ASN A 55 34.36 28.14 10.11
CA ASN A 55 35.67 28.46 10.69
C ASN A 55 35.75 28.38 12.21
N ASP A 56 34.94 27.55 12.85
CA ASP A 56 34.99 27.29 14.29
C ASP A 56 36.13 26.31 14.70
N GLY A 57 36.68 25.61 13.71
CA GLY A 57 37.84 24.72 13.84
C GLY A 57 37.48 23.23 13.89
N ASP A 58 36.21 22.89 13.92
CA ASP A 58 35.69 21.55 13.67
C ASP A 58 35.29 21.43 12.17
N ILE A 59 35.18 20.21 11.63
CA ILE A 59 34.87 19.99 10.20
C ILE A 59 33.88 18.85 10.04
N ASP A 60 32.98 18.96 9.06
CA ASP A 60 31.99 17.93 8.74
C ASP A 60 31.30 17.41 10.04
N CYS A 61 31.39 16.12 10.33
CA CYS A 61 30.72 15.48 11.48
C CYS A 61 31.39 15.74 12.83
N ALA A 62 32.57 16.34 12.85
CA ALA A 62 33.16 16.83 14.10
C ALA A 62 32.50 18.15 14.55
N ASP A 63 31.84 18.85 13.62
CA ASP A 63 31.15 20.11 13.86
C ASP A 63 29.80 19.90 14.57
N ALA A 64 29.53 20.74 15.59
CA ALA A 64 28.32 20.67 16.39
C ALA A 64 27.05 20.99 15.59
N ASP A 65 27.15 21.81 14.54
CA ASP A 65 26.04 22.19 13.65
C ASP A 65 25.70 21.06 12.66
N CYS A 66 26.63 20.10 12.49
CA CYS A 66 26.46 18.91 11.67
C CYS A 66 26.08 17.65 12.41
N ALA A 67 26.02 17.68 13.74
CA ALA A 67 25.80 16.49 14.58
C ALA A 67 24.58 15.65 14.14
N MET A 68 23.53 16.28 13.61
CA MET A 68 22.27 15.65 13.21
C MET A 68 21.99 15.70 11.71
N ALA A 69 22.98 16.08 10.89
CA ALA A 69 22.83 16.00 9.46
C ALA A 69 22.71 14.53 9.02
N PRO A 70 21.89 14.19 8.00
CA PRO A 70 21.71 12.81 7.54
C PRO A 70 23.00 12.08 7.15
N VAL A 71 24.06 12.85 6.91
CA VAL A 71 25.41 12.41 6.53
C VAL A 71 26.34 12.19 7.73
N CYS A 72 26.01 12.71 8.91
CA CYS A 72 26.89 12.75 10.08
C CYS A 72 26.39 11.98 11.30
N GLY A 73 25.10 11.70 11.41
CA GLY A 73 24.56 10.87 12.47
C GLY A 73 23.16 10.38 12.15
N LYS A 74 22.90 9.10 12.39
CA LYS A 74 21.55 8.52 12.43
C LYS A 74 21.44 7.70 13.70
N LEU A 75 21.17 8.37 14.81
CA LEU A 75 20.92 7.70 16.08
C LEU A 75 19.53 7.08 16.03
N VAL A 76 19.45 5.77 16.21
CA VAL A 76 18.19 5.02 16.24
C VAL A 76 18.10 4.22 17.53
N ILE A 77 16.89 4.10 18.07
CA ILE A 77 16.58 3.12 19.11
C ILE A 77 16.70 1.76 18.45
N ASN A 78 17.58 0.89 18.94
CA ASN A 78 17.99 -0.30 18.22
C ASN A 78 17.49 -1.60 18.86
N GLU A 79 17.43 -1.65 20.19
CA GLU A 79 16.98 -2.81 20.95
C GLU A 79 16.29 -2.34 22.24
N VAL A 80 15.19 -2.97 22.62
CA VAL A 80 14.41 -2.64 23.82
C VAL A 80 13.96 -3.92 24.51
N ASP A 81 14.27 -4.05 25.79
CA ASP A 81 13.77 -5.10 26.69
C ASP A 81 13.11 -4.37 27.86
N TYR A 82 11.78 -4.46 27.94
CA TYR A 82 10.98 -3.72 28.91
C TYR A 82 10.13 -4.64 29.81
N ASP A 83 9.97 -5.92 29.48
CA ASP A 83 9.14 -6.85 30.26
C ASP A 83 9.90 -8.15 30.52
N GLN A 84 10.04 -8.52 31.80
CA GLN A 84 10.49 -9.85 32.15
C GLN A 84 9.37 -10.64 32.83
N ALA A 85 9.38 -11.96 32.67
CA ALA A 85 8.37 -12.88 33.21
C ALA A 85 8.08 -12.79 34.73
N SER A 86 8.79 -11.95 35.50
CA SER A 86 8.58 -11.75 36.93
C SER A 86 8.74 -10.30 37.37
N ALA A 87 9.90 -9.90 37.91
CA ALA A 87 10.17 -8.50 38.26
C ALA A 87 11.12 -7.94 37.21
N ASP A 88 10.88 -6.70 36.79
CA ASP A 88 11.53 -6.12 35.61
C ASP A 88 12.92 -5.61 35.95
N THR A 89 13.83 -6.53 36.27
CA THR A 89 15.18 -6.23 36.80
C THR A 89 16.24 -6.05 35.71
N ALA A 90 15.95 -6.45 34.47
CA ALA A 90 16.88 -6.49 33.36
C ALA A 90 16.45 -5.61 32.17
N GLU A 91 15.72 -4.53 32.46
CA GLU A 91 15.26 -3.59 31.43
C GLU A 91 16.41 -2.80 30.80
N PHE A 92 16.35 -2.60 29.49
CA PHE A 92 17.24 -1.65 28.81
C PHE A 92 16.67 -1.09 27.51
N ILE A 93 17.30 0.02 27.10
CA ILE A 93 17.12 0.65 25.80
C ILE A 93 18.50 0.78 25.18
N GLU A 94 18.69 0.22 24.00
CA GLU A 94 19.88 0.39 23.20
C GLU A 94 19.67 1.44 22.12
N ILE A 95 20.70 2.27 21.90
CA ILE A 95 20.77 3.23 20.82
C ILE A 95 21.99 2.88 19.96
N TYR A 96 21.78 2.79 18.65
CA TYR A 96 22.82 2.55 17.67
C TYR A 96 23.09 3.81 16.84
N ASN A 97 24.37 4.09 16.60
CA ASN A 97 24.77 5.14 15.66
C ASN A 97 24.98 4.55 14.25
N ALA A 98 23.95 4.65 13.41
CA ALA A 98 24.00 4.21 12.02
C ALA A 98 24.68 5.22 11.07
N GLY A 99 25.13 6.38 11.57
CA GLY A 99 25.78 7.45 10.80
C GLY A 99 27.29 7.56 11.07
N GLY A 100 27.81 8.80 10.95
CA GLY A 100 29.17 9.16 11.33
C GLY A 100 29.35 9.35 12.84
N ASP A 101 30.55 9.71 13.29
CA ASP A 101 30.81 10.02 14.71
C ASP A 101 29.88 11.15 15.18
N VAL A 102 29.27 11.00 16.37
CA VAL A 102 28.26 11.95 16.89
C VAL A 102 28.49 12.30 18.36
N MET A 103 28.36 13.58 18.70
CA MET A 103 28.37 14.05 20.07
C MET A 103 26.98 13.94 20.69
N LEU A 104 26.86 13.18 21.78
CA LEU A 104 25.58 12.90 22.44
C LEU A 104 25.09 14.03 23.37
N ASP A 105 25.87 15.11 23.52
CA ASP A 105 25.56 16.20 24.44
C ASP A 105 24.26 16.93 24.03
N GLY A 106 23.21 16.76 24.82
CA GLY A 106 21.88 17.33 24.55
C GLY A 106 20.86 16.30 24.06
N VAL A 107 21.29 15.07 23.77
CA VAL A 107 20.41 13.95 23.45
C VAL A 107 19.88 13.31 24.74
N GLU A 108 18.56 13.09 24.80
CA GLU A 108 17.87 12.50 25.94
C GLU A 108 17.00 11.31 25.50
N VAL A 109 16.96 10.28 26.35
CA VAL A 109 15.94 9.24 26.27
C VAL A 109 14.75 9.69 27.12
N ILE A 110 13.56 9.69 26.52
CA ILE A 110 12.32 10.11 27.14
C ILE A 110 11.33 8.95 27.10
N LEU A 111 10.74 8.64 28.25
CA LEU A 111 9.73 7.59 28.40
C LEU A 111 8.34 8.21 28.46
N VAL A 112 7.43 7.67 27.65
CA VAL A 112 6.08 8.19 27.42
C VAL A 112 5.06 7.14 27.80
N ASN A 113 4.05 7.56 28.56
CA ASN A 113 2.91 6.75 28.92
C ASN A 113 1.73 7.14 28.03
N GLY A 114 1.20 6.21 27.25
CA GLY A 114 0.10 6.47 26.31
C GLY A 114 -1.29 6.44 26.94
N THR A 115 -1.38 6.17 28.25
CA THR A 115 -2.62 6.07 29.03
C THR A 115 -2.69 7.09 30.17
N GLY A 116 -2.06 8.25 29.98
CA GLY A 116 -2.03 9.33 30.96
C GLY A 116 -3.42 9.89 31.32
N PRO A 117 -3.49 10.83 32.29
CA PRO A 117 -4.76 11.37 32.77
C PRO A 117 -5.64 11.92 31.63
N GLY A 118 -6.80 11.31 31.43
CA GLY A 118 -7.72 11.67 30.35
C GLY A 118 -7.44 11.02 29.00
N GLY A 119 -6.58 9.99 28.95
CA GLY A 119 -6.18 9.28 27.73
C GLY A 119 -5.16 10.04 26.88
N ALA A 120 -4.30 10.83 27.53
CA ALA A 120 -3.28 11.63 26.85
C ALA A 120 -1.90 10.98 26.97
N ASP A 121 -1.10 11.10 25.90
CA ASP A 121 0.31 10.71 25.88
C ASP A 121 1.12 11.66 26.77
N VAL A 122 1.72 11.14 27.85
CA VAL A 122 2.43 11.94 28.84
C VAL A 122 3.83 11.41 29.12
N VAL A 123 4.80 12.31 29.13
CA VAL A 123 6.16 11.99 29.59
C VAL A 123 6.12 11.66 31.08
N TYR A 124 6.60 10.47 31.45
CA TYR A 124 6.72 10.06 32.85
C TYR A 124 8.18 9.92 33.31
N GLY A 125 9.12 9.77 32.38
CA GLY A 125 10.53 9.57 32.68
C GLY A 125 11.45 10.25 31.67
N THR A 126 12.59 10.73 32.18
CA THR A 126 13.76 11.14 31.37
C THR A 126 14.98 10.47 32.00
N PRO A 127 15.07 9.14 31.91
CA PRO A 127 15.97 8.35 32.74
C PRO A 127 17.45 8.69 32.53
N SER A 128 17.80 9.30 31.39
CA SER A 128 19.19 9.51 31.02
C SER A 128 19.39 10.69 30.08
N LYS A 129 20.33 11.57 30.45
CA LYS A 129 20.97 12.51 29.52
C LYS A 129 22.20 11.82 28.97
N LEU A 130 22.29 11.69 27.66
CA LEU A 130 23.46 11.12 27.03
C LEU A 130 24.57 12.17 26.97
N SER A 131 25.81 11.71 26.87
CA SER A 131 26.97 12.61 26.79
C SER A 131 28.18 11.89 26.23
N GLY A 132 29.11 12.68 25.69
CA GLY A 132 30.34 12.18 25.10
C GLY A 132 30.20 11.82 23.62
N LEU A 133 31.33 11.43 23.02
CA LEU A 133 31.41 11.06 21.61
C LEU A 133 31.02 9.59 21.44
N LEU A 134 30.05 9.33 20.57
CA LEU A 134 29.70 8.02 20.08
C LEU A 134 30.24 7.86 18.67
N ALA A 135 31.21 6.98 18.49
CA ALA A 135 31.76 6.71 17.17
C ALA A 135 30.71 6.12 16.22
N ALA A 136 30.93 6.24 14.91
CA ALA A 136 30.17 5.56 13.88
C ALA A 136 30.10 4.05 14.17
N GLY A 137 28.90 3.48 14.17
CA GLY A 137 28.67 2.08 14.51
C GLY A 137 28.77 1.76 16.02
N GLY A 138 28.87 2.78 16.88
CA GLY A 138 28.89 2.62 18.33
C GLY A 138 27.49 2.45 18.94
N TYR A 139 27.46 1.91 20.16
CA TYR A 139 26.24 1.63 20.92
C TYR A 139 26.20 2.37 22.26
N VAL A 140 25.01 2.83 22.65
CA VAL A 140 24.70 3.28 24.01
C VAL A 140 23.66 2.33 24.59
N VAL A 141 23.90 1.82 25.80
CA VAL A 141 22.96 0.96 26.51
C VAL A 141 22.49 1.66 27.78
N VAL A 142 21.22 2.04 27.80
CA VAL A 142 20.55 2.63 28.96
C VAL A 142 19.88 1.50 29.75
N ALA A 143 20.51 1.04 30.82
CA ALA A 143 20.22 -0.26 31.44
C ALA A 143 19.95 -0.20 32.94
N SER A 144 19.04 -1.08 33.39
CA SER A 144 18.87 -1.48 34.79
C SER A 144 20.07 -2.31 35.26
N THR A 145 20.26 -2.39 36.57
CA THR A 145 21.44 -3.09 37.14
C THR A 145 21.44 -4.61 36.92
N GLY A 146 20.31 -5.21 36.54
CA GLY A 146 20.21 -6.64 36.24
C GLY A 146 20.59 -7.00 34.80
N VAL A 147 20.81 -6.04 33.91
CA VAL A 147 21.28 -6.28 32.54
C VAL A 147 22.70 -6.81 32.60
N THR A 148 22.95 -7.92 31.92
CA THR A 148 24.26 -8.60 31.90
C THR A 148 24.76 -8.76 30.47
N ASN A 149 26.04 -9.13 30.30
CA ASN A 149 26.68 -9.34 29.00
C ASN A 149 26.71 -8.10 28.07
N ILE A 150 26.61 -6.89 28.63
CA ILE A 150 26.79 -5.66 27.85
C ILE A 150 28.19 -5.64 27.22
N ASP A 151 28.27 -5.40 25.91
CA ASP A 151 29.55 -5.29 25.21
C ASP A 151 30.44 -4.22 25.88
N PRO A 152 31.69 -4.53 26.25
CA PRO A 152 32.58 -3.57 26.89
C PRO A 152 32.89 -2.29 26.09
N ALA A 153 32.64 -2.29 24.77
CA ALA A 153 32.82 -1.13 23.91
C ALA A 153 31.62 -0.16 23.95
N ALA A 154 30.46 -0.60 24.43
CA ALA A 154 29.28 0.24 24.51
C ALA A 154 29.38 1.27 25.65
N ILE A 155 28.76 2.44 25.43
CA ILE A 155 28.58 3.44 26.48
C ILE A 155 27.40 3.02 27.35
N VAL A 156 27.64 2.76 28.63
CA VAL A 156 26.56 2.34 29.55
C VAL A 156 26.06 3.52 30.36
N VAL A 157 24.75 3.74 30.33
CA VAL A 157 24.04 4.72 31.17
C VAL A 157 23.07 3.97 32.07
N SER A 158 23.05 4.29 33.36
CA SER A 158 22.19 3.58 34.31
C SER A 158 20.77 4.15 34.35
N LEU A 159 19.78 3.26 34.29
CA LEU A 159 18.40 3.58 34.67
C LEU A 159 18.31 3.95 36.17
N PRO A 160 17.37 4.81 36.56
CA PRO A 160 17.33 5.38 37.91
C PRO A 160 16.97 4.36 39.01
N ASN A 161 16.19 3.33 38.69
CA ASN A 161 15.79 2.28 39.62
C ASN A 161 16.44 0.94 39.23
N PRO A 162 16.62 0.01 40.19
CA PRO A 162 17.14 -1.32 39.88
C PRO A 162 16.17 -2.23 39.12
N MET A 163 14.88 -1.84 39.06
CA MET A 163 13.79 -2.53 38.36
C MET A 163 12.62 -1.57 38.13
N ASP A 164 11.68 -1.97 37.26
CA ASP A 164 10.41 -1.30 36.95
C ASP A 164 10.59 0.16 36.48
N ASN A 165 11.53 0.40 35.57
CA ASN A 165 11.82 1.72 35.00
C ASN A 165 11.02 2.04 33.74
N ILE A 166 10.85 1.07 32.86
CA ILE A 166 10.18 1.14 31.57
C ILE A 166 8.81 0.47 31.73
N GLN A 167 7.75 1.17 31.33
CA GLN A 167 6.38 0.66 31.45
C GLN A 167 6.04 -0.23 30.24
N ASN A 168 5.23 -1.25 30.48
CA ASN A 168 4.72 -2.24 29.51
C ASN A 168 3.20 -2.07 29.29
N GLY A 169 2.67 -0.85 29.39
CA GLY A 169 1.27 -0.52 29.18
C GLY A 169 0.90 -0.35 27.71
N ALA A 170 -0.37 -0.58 27.37
CA ALA A 170 -0.88 -0.52 26.00
C ALA A 170 -1.58 0.82 25.68
N PRO A 171 -0.97 1.75 24.91
CA PRO A 171 0.44 1.80 24.52
C PRO A 171 1.30 2.59 25.52
N ASP A 172 2.60 2.34 25.43
CA ASP A 172 3.68 3.14 26.00
C ASP A 172 4.77 3.34 24.92
N GLY A 173 5.74 4.20 25.18
CA GLY A 173 6.73 4.52 24.15
C GLY A 173 8.01 5.16 24.64
N ILE A 174 9.00 5.17 23.75
CA ILE A 174 10.33 5.72 23.94
C ILE A 174 10.59 6.76 22.85
N ALA A 175 11.14 7.90 23.24
CA ALA A 175 11.60 8.93 22.33
C ALA A 175 13.08 9.22 22.55
N LEU A 176 13.84 9.25 21.47
CA LEU A 176 15.20 9.76 21.43
C LEU A 176 15.14 11.21 20.94
N PHE A 177 15.47 12.16 21.80
CA PHE A 177 15.17 13.57 21.57
C PHE A 177 16.40 14.45 21.73
N ASP A 178 16.66 15.33 20.76
CA ASP A 178 17.66 16.38 20.91
C ASP A 178 17.02 17.63 21.54
N THR A 179 17.45 17.93 22.76
CA THR A 179 16.95 19.06 23.53
C THR A 179 17.44 20.43 23.04
N LYS A 180 18.52 20.48 22.26
CA LYS A 180 19.08 21.74 21.73
C LYS A 180 18.26 22.20 20.52
N SER A 181 18.16 21.34 19.50
CA SER A 181 17.39 21.60 18.28
C SER A 181 15.87 21.40 18.47
N LYS A 182 15.47 20.69 19.54
CA LYS A 182 14.09 20.31 19.84
C LYS A 182 13.47 19.39 18.80
N THR A 183 14.26 18.47 18.26
CA THR A 183 13.82 17.49 17.26
C THR A 183 13.72 16.10 17.87
N LEU A 184 12.71 15.34 17.44
CA LEU A 184 12.69 13.90 17.64
C LEU A 184 13.70 13.27 16.67
N LEU A 185 14.66 12.51 17.20
CA LEU A 185 15.68 11.81 16.42
C LEU A 185 15.17 10.43 16.00
N ASP A 186 14.55 9.71 16.93
CA ASP A 186 13.87 8.44 16.70
C ASP A 186 12.78 8.24 17.76
N GLY A 187 11.77 7.42 17.45
CA GLY A 187 10.66 7.12 18.34
C GLY A 187 10.18 5.68 18.18
N LEU A 188 9.66 5.11 19.26
CA LEU A 188 9.03 3.81 19.27
C LEU A 188 7.76 3.85 20.13
N SER A 189 6.63 3.47 19.55
CA SER A 189 5.39 3.13 20.26
C SER A 189 5.23 1.62 20.28
N TYR A 190 5.03 1.02 21.45
CA TYR A 190 4.89 -0.43 21.64
C TYR A 190 3.65 -0.77 22.47
N GLU A 191 3.31 -2.07 22.55
CA GLU A 191 2.03 -2.56 23.09
C GLU A 191 0.78 -1.96 22.40
N ASN A 192 0.85 -1.76 21.08
CA ASN A 192 -0.15 -0.94 20.38
C ASN A 192 -1.57 -1.54 20.37
N GLY A 193 -1.73 -2.87 20.49
CA GLY A 193 -3.00 -3.60 20.71
C GLY A 193 -4.10 -3.51 19.63
N THR A 194 -4.33 -2.33 19.06
CA THR A 194 -5.27 -1.94 17.99
C THR A 194 -4.71 -0.71 17.26
N PRO A 195 -5.15 -0.38 16.02
CA PRO A 195 -4.67 0.81 15.32
C PRO A 195 -4.88 2.15 16.06
N ASP A 196 -5.87 2.26 16.94
CA ASP A 196 -6.17 3.45 17.73
C ASP A 196 -5.37 3.54 19.06
N GLY A 197 -4.59 2.50 19.39
CA GLY A 197 -3.80 2.41 20.63
C GLY A 197 -2.34 2.72 20.39
N GLN A 198 -2.00 3.78 19.65
CA GLN A 198 -0.62 4.14 19.31
C GLN A 198 -0.28 5.56 19.80
N ILE A 199 0.99 5.81 20.18
CA ILE A 199 1.46 7.15 20.56
C ILE A 199 1.75 7.97 19.31
N THR A 200 0.72 8.65 18.81
CA THR A 200 0.79 9.49 17.62
C THR A 200 0.93 10.98 17.94
N ALA A 201 0.79 11.39 19.21
CA ALA A 201 0.82 12.80 19.60
C ALA A 201 1.32 13.03 21.04
N VAL A 202 2.64 13.00 21.25
CA VAL A 202 3.28 13.41 22.51
C VAL A 202 3.91 14.80 22.43
N MET A 203 3.78 15.60 23.49
CA MET A 203 4.45 16.91 23.57
C MET A 203 5.88 16.82 24.14
N LEU A 204 6.87 17.14 23.32
CA LEU A 204 8.30 17.18 23.67
C LEU A 204 8.90 18.54 23.29
N GLY A 205 9.64 19.18 24.19
CA GLY A 205 10.28 20.48 23.90
C GLY A 205 9.34 21.64 23.51
N GLY A 206 8.02 21.48 23.73
CA GLY A 206 6.99 22.43 23.32
C GLY A 206 6.42 22.21 21.91
N GLN A 207 6.77 21.08 21.27
CA GLN A 207 6.24 20.62 19.98
C GLN A 207 5.56 19.26 20.14
N THR A 208 4.70 18.89 19.19
CA THR A 208 4.02 17.58 19.18
C THR A 208 4.70 16.66 18.18
N PHE A 209 4.96 15.42 18.59
CA PHE A 209 5.57 14.39 17.76
C PHE A 209 4.79 13.08 17.81
N SER A 210 4.86 12.30 16.72
CA SER A 210 4.48 10.89 16.68
C SER A 210 5.68 10.04 17.09
N LEU A 211 5.44 8.98 17.87
CA LEU A 211 6.44 7.93 18.11
C LEU A 211 6.22 6.70 17.21
N VAL A 212 5.32 6.82 16.24
CA VAL A 212 5.13 5.85 15.15
C VAL A 212 5.71 6.43 13.88
N SER A 213 6.62 5.67 13.26
CA SER A 213 7.14 5.88 11.92
C SER A 213 6.39 4.98 10.94
N GLY A 214 5.72 5.57 9.94
CA GLY A 214 4.93 4.80 8.97
C GLY A 214 3.79 4.01 9.63
N THR A 215 3.89 2.68 9.60
CA THR A 215 2.93 1.76 10.23
C THR A 215 3.49 1.28 11.56
N ALA A 216 2.71 1.34 12.64
CA ALA A 216 3.18 0.88 13.96
C ALA A 216 3.55 -0.61 13.94
N THR A 217 4.57 -0.94 14.72
CA THR A 217 5.01 -2.32 14.89
C THR A 217 3.98 -3.18 15.61
N THR A 218 3.94 -4.46 15.22
CA THR A 218 3.27 -5.54 15.93
C THR A 218 4.22 -6.31 16.85
N ALA A 219 5.53 -6.08 16.76
CA ALA A 219 6.50 -6.66 17.68
C ALA A 219 6.25 -6.15 19.09
N SER A 220 6.43 -7.04 20.06
CA SER A 220 6.11 -6.81 21.46
C SER A 220 7.01 -7.68 22.31
N ASP A 221 7.55 -7.08 23.37
CA ASP A 221 8.18 -7.77 24.48
C ASP A 221 7.14 -7.91 25.60
N ASN A 222 6.04 -8.62 25.35
CA ASN A 222 5.03 -8.91 26.38
C ASN A 222 5.08 -10.40 26.72
N GLN A 223 5.67 -10.72 27.87
CA GLN A 223 6.11 -12.06 28.21
C GLN A 223 5.06 -12.86 28.97
N ALA A 224 4.71 -14.04 28.46
CA ALA A 224 4.08 -15.08 29.28
C ALA A 224 5.14 -15.73 30.21
N ALA A 225 4.76 -16.03 31.45
CA ALA A 225 5.65 -16.45 32.55
C ALA A 225 6.52 -17.73 32.33
N ALA A 226 6.45 -18.38 31.17
CA ALA A 226 7.13 -19.64 30.85
C ALA A 226 8.15 -19.55 29.71
N SER A 227 8.39 -18.36 29.15
CA SER A 227 9.19 -18.17 27.93
C SER A 227 10.63 -17.70 28.24
N PRO A 228 11.66 -18.09 27.45
CA PRO A 228 12.97 -17.45 27.50
C PRO A 228 12.84 -15.95 27.19
N ILE A 229 13.82 -15.17 27.63
CA ILE A 229 13.76 -13.69 27.59
C ILE A 229 13.50 -13.22 26.15
N ARG A 230 12.65 -12.20 25.97
CA ARG A 230 12.27 -11.60 24.68
C ARG A 230 12.74 -10.15 24.69
N SER A 231 13.09 -9.63 23.51
CA SER A 231 13.44 -8.23 23.30
C SER A 231 12.94 -7.78 21.94
N MET A 232 12.60 -6.50 21.79
CA MET A 232 12.30 -5.89 20.51
C MET A 232 13.60 -5.37 19.87
N ILE A 233 13.89 -5.79 18.65
CA ILE A 233 15.08 -5.37 17.90
C ILE A 233 14.70 -4.70 16.59
N ARG A 234 15.50 -3.72 16.15
CA ARG A 234 15.55 -3.32 14.74
C ARG A 234 16.32 -4.35 13.94
N TYR A 235 15.71 -4.95 12.92
CA TYR A 235 16.34 -5.99 12.13
C TYR A 235 16.20 -5.79 10.61
N PRO A 236 17.30 -5.87 9.85
CA PRO A 236 18.72 -5.82 10.25
C PRO A 236 19.13 -4.70 11.22
N ASN A 237 20.24 -4.88 11.95
CA ASN A 237 20.76 -3.92 12.93
C ASN A 237 20.81 -2.47 12.39
N GLY A 238 20.21 -1.54 13.12
CA GLY A 238 20.18 -0.12 12.78
C GLY A 238 19.24 0.24 11.62
N GLN A 239 18.41 -0.70 11.16
CA GLN A 239 17.46 -0.44 10.08
C GLN A 239 16.34 0.49 10.53
N ASP A 240 16.19 1.58 9.79
CA ASP A 240 15.06 2.50 9.92
C ASP A 240 14.64 2.93 8.51
N THR A 241 13.62 2.26 7.99
CA THR A 241 13.00 2.49 6.67
C THR A 241 11.87 3.51 6.74
N SER A 242 11.67 4.13 7.90
CA SER A 242 10.52 4.96 8.22
C SER A 242 9.18 4.21 8.23
N ASP A 243 9.22 2.91 8.54
CA ASP A 243 8.04 2.08 8.78
C ASP A 243 8.32 1.05 9.89
N ASP A 244 7.75 1.27 11.08
CA ASP A 244 8.04 0.46 12.27
C ASP A 244 7.59 -1.00 12.11
N SER A 245 6.57 -1.27 11.29
CA SER A 245 6.10 -2.63 10.98
C SER A 245 7.15 -3.44 10.20
N VAL A 246 8.00 -2.76 9.45
CA VAL A 246 9.08 -3.37 8.67
C VAL A 246 10.36 -3.46 9.49
N ASP A 247 10.62 -2.46 10.33
CA ASP A 247 11.90 -2.28 11.01
C ASP A 247 12.03 -3.10 12.30
N TRP A 248 10.92 -3.33 13.02
CA TRP A 248 10.95 -3.96 14.34
C TRP A 248 10.48 -5.42 14.34
N ARG A 249 11.21 -6.25 15.09
CA ARG A 249 10.90 -7.67 15.33
C ARG A 249 11.10 -8.01 16.80
N ALA A 250 10.53 -9.12 17.25
CA ALA A 250 10.84 -9.69 18.55
C ALA A 250 11.91 -10.76 18.38
N THR A 251 12.80 -10.93 19.36
CA THR A 251 13.81 -12.00 19.37
C THR A 251 14.02 -12.52 20.77
N THR A 252 14.55 -13.74 20.88
CA THR A 252 15.06 -14.31 22.14
C THR A 252 16.53 -14.01 22.38
N GLN A 253 17.24 -13.51 21.35
CA GLN A 253 18.64 -13.18 21.43
C GLN A 253 18.85 -11.71 21.80
N ILE A 254 19.24 -11.49 23.05
CA ILE A 254 19.52 -10.15 23.57
C ILE A 254 20.97 -9.76 23.28
N THR A 255 21.19 -8.58 22.71
CA THR A 255 22.50 -8.12 22.21
C THR A 255 22.97 -6.78 22.79
N PRO A 256 22.90 -6.56 24.12
CA PRO A 256 23.15 -5.23 24.67
C PRO A 256 24.59 -4.77 24.39
N GLY A 257 24.71 -3.66 23.69
CA GLY A 257 25.94 -3.02 23.27
C GLY A 257 26.55 -3.58 21.98
N ALA A 258 25.85 -4.46 21.27
CA ALA A 258 26.34 -5.15 20.09
C ALA A 258 25.32 -5.12 18.95
N ALA A 259 25.74 -5.53 17.76
CA ALA A 259 24.82 -5.58 16.63
C ALA A 259 23.71 -6.60 16.85
N ASN A 260 22.46 -6.17 16.61
CA ASN A 260 21.30 -7.05 16.60
C ASN A 260 21.55 -8.20 15.66
N VAL A 261 21.30 -9.40 16.17
CA VAL A 261 21.39 -10.65 15.43
C VAL A 261 20.15 -11.45 15.74
N ALA A 262 19.64 -12.12 14.72
CA ALA A 262 18.65 -13.17 14.88
C ALA A 262 19.34 -14.52 14.67
N THR A 263 18.92 -15.53 15.43
CA THR A 263 19.44 -16.89 15.30
C THR A 263 18.59 -17.69 14.36
N PRO A 264 19.15 -18.68 13.64
CA PRO A 264 18.31 -19.63 12.90
C PRO A 264 17.22 -20.21 13.80
N GLU A 265 16.02 -20.35 13.25
CA GLU A 265 14.83 -20.75 13.97
C GLU A 265 15.04 -22.03 14.79
N VAL A 266 14.57 -22.03 16.04
CA VAL A 266 14.61 -23.20 16.90
C VAL A 266 13.24 -23.84 16.90
N CYS A 267 13.04 -24.73 15.94
CA CYS A 267 11.80 -25.47 15.73
C CYS A 267 11.41 -26.30 16.97
N ASP A 268 10.66 -25.75 17.91
CA ASP A 268 10.21 -26.46 19.09
C ASP A 268 8.71 -26.25 19.35
N THR A 269 8.27 -26.04 20.58
CA THR A 269 6.85 -25.79 20.91
C THR A 269 6.69 -24.53 21.76
N ALA A 270 7.72 -23.69 21.80
CA ALA A 270 7.80 -22.52 22.65
C ALA A 270 7.13 -21.29 22.02
N MET A 271 6.69 -21.36 20.75
CA MET A 271 6.02 -20.27 20.03
C MET A 271 6.90 -19.01 20.02
N LEU A 272 8.15 -19.20 19.63
CA LEU A 272 9.17 -18.16 19.55
C LEU A 272 9.53 -17.95 18.09
N ASP A 273 9.90 -16.73 17.74
CA ASP A 273 10.44 -16.33 16.44
C ASP A 273 11.91 -16.00 16.70
N GLU A 274 12.80 -17.00 16.57
CA GLU A 274 14.21 -16.83 16.88
C GLU A 274 14.98 -16.13 15.75
N ASP A 275 14.52 -16.28 14.51
CA ASP A 275 15.15 -15.73 13.32
C ASP A 275 14.61 -14.37 12.86
N ALA A 276 13.55 -13.92 13.54
CA ALA A 276 12.93 -12.61 13.45
C ALA A 276 12.27 -12.34 12.09
N ASP A 277 11.72 -13.36 11.42
CA ASP A 277 11.02 -13.22 10.14
C ASP A 277 9.47 -13.12 10.25
N ASN A 278 8.94 -13.21 11.48
CA ASN A 278 7.53 -13.25 11.89
C ASN A 278 6.82 -14.59 11.62
N LEU A 279 7.55 -15.66 11.36
CA LEU A 279 7.06 -17.03 11.40
C LEU A 279 7.62 -17.69 12.66
N ILE A 280 6.92 -18.70 13.18
CA ILE A 280 7.29 -19.34 14.44
C ILE A 280 7.22 -20.85 14.28
N ASP A 281 8.18 -21.54 14.87
CA ASP A 281 8.23 -22.99 14.96
C ASP A 281 7.91 -23.64 13.60
N CYS A 282 6.91 -24.52 13.52
CA CYS A 282 6.61 -25.28 12.33
C CYS A 282 5.91 -24.47 11.21
N ALA A 283 5.41 -23.27 11.52
CA ALA A 283 4.95 -22.32 10.50
C ALA A 283 6.13 -21.61 9.79
N ASP A 284 7.35 -21.76 10.30
CA ASP A 284 8.58 -21.22 9.73
C ASP A 284 9.16 -22.17 8.64
N PRO A 285 9.38 -21.68 7.40
CA PRO A 285 10.05 -22.43 6.33
C PRO A 285 11.42 -23.02 6.70
N ASP A 286 12.16 -22.39 7.60
CA ASP A 286 13.44 -22.88 8.10
C ASP A 286 13.27 -24.12 9.00
N CYS A 287 12.04 -24.36 9.49
CA CYS A 287 11.65 -25.52 10.28
C CYS A 287 11.03 -26.68 9.51
N ALA A 288 10.86 -26.57 8.19
CA ALA A 288 10.27 -27.58 7.33
C ALA A 288 10.96 -28.97 7.36
N MET A 289 12.15 -29.08 7.95
CA MET A 289 12.90 -30.34 8.07
C MET A 289 13.08 -30.81 9.53
N ALA A 290 12.49 -30.10 10.49
CA ALA A 290 12.71 -30.35 11.90
C ALA A 290 11.84 -31.53 12.40
N PRO A 291 12.39 -32.53 13.14
CA PRO A 291 11.67 -33.77 13.44
C PRO A 291 10.37 -33.64 14.24
N GLN A 292 10.13 -32.51 14.91
CA GLN A 292 8.87 -32.20 15.61
C GLN A 292 7.87 -31.42 14.76
N CYS A 293 8.28 -30.92 13.60
CA CYS A 293 7.48 -30.29 12.55
C CYS A 293 7.31 -31.25 11.36
N VAL A 294 7.44 -32.55 11.61
CA VAL A 294 7.13 -33.59 10.64
C VAL A 294 5.79 -34.16 11.06
N GLU A 295 4.81 -34.04 10.18
CA GLU A 295 3.43 -34.44 10.43
C GLU A 295 3.33 -35.92 10.87
N ASN A 296 2.54 -36.18 11.91
CA ASN A 296 2.22 -37.55 12.31
C ASN A 296 0.86 -37.92 11.72
N CYS A 297 0.92 -38.57 10.56
CA CYS A 297 -0.17 -38.83 9.62
C CYS A 297 -1.35 -39.72 10.09
N GLY A 298 -1.58 -39.89 11.40
CA GLY A 298 -2.70 -40.67 11.94
C GLY A 298 -3.08 -40.36 13.39
N ASN A 299 -2.80 -39.15 13.88
CA ASN A 299 -3.08 -38.76 15.26
C ASN A 299 -4.18 -37.67 15.41
N MET A 300 -4.75 -37.21 14.29
CA MET A 300 -5.77 -36.15 14.20
C MET A 300 -5.34 -34.80 14.75
N LYS A 301 -4.05 -34.47 14.63
CA LYS A 301 -3.50 -33.17 14.96
C LYS A 301 -2.72 -32.66 13.76
N ASP A 302 -2.49 -31.36 13.83
CA ASP A 302 -1.65 -30.56 12.97
C ASP A 302 -0.33 -30.47 13.74
N ASP A 303 0.57 -31.42 13.49
CA ASP A 303 1.86 -31.55 14.17
C ASP A 303 2.93 -30.64 13.55
N ASP A 304 2.76 -30.20 12.30
CA ASP A 304 3.63 -29.23 11.62
C ASP A 304 3.03 -27.81 11.45
N GLY A 305 1.84 -27.55 11.98
CA GLY A 305 1.30 -26.20 12.16
C GLY A 305 0.81 -25.52 10.88
N ASP A 306 0.70 -26.23 9.77
CA ASP A 306 0.28 -25.68 8.47
C ASP A 306 -1.25 -25.60 8.29
N MET A 307 -2.00 -25.96 9.34
CA MET A 307 -3.47 -26.05 9.43
C MET A 307 -4.10 -27.23 8.66
N MET A 308 -3.30 -28.15 8.15
CA MET A 308 -3.74 -29.44 7.66
C MET A 308 -3.51 -30.51 8.74
N VAL A 309 -4.21 -31.64 8.61
CA VAL A 309 -4.15 -32.71 9.63
C VAL A 309 -4.10 -34.06 8.93
N ASP A 310 -3.20 -34.93 9.38
CA ASP A 310 -3.07 -36.31 8.90
C ASP A 310 -3.00 -36.39 7.34
N CYS A 311 -3.80 -37.26 6.69
CA CYS A 311 -3.76 -37.41 5.23
C CYS A 311 -4.35 -36.24 4.42
N ALA A 312 -4.89 -35.19 5.09
CA ALA A 312 -5.18 -33.93 4.41
C ALA A 312 -3.91 -33.10 4.19
N ASP A 313 -2.85 -33.45 4.92
CA ASP A 313 -1.54 -32.85 4.84
C ASP A 313 -0.76 -33.35 3.61
N PRO A 314 -0.27 -32.46 2.73
CA PRO A 314 0.57 -32.81 1.59
C PRO A 314 1.86 -33.55 1.95
N ASP A 315 2.40 -33.33 3.15
CA ASP A 315 3.63 -33.98 3.62
C ASP A 315 3.38 -35.44 4.04
N CYS A 316 2.13 -35.78 4.31
CA CYS A 316 1.68 -37.15 4.50
C CYS A 316 1.49 -37.96 3.21
N ALA A 317 1.68 -37.38 2.02
CA ALA A 317 1.40 -38.04 0.73
C ALA A 317 2.17 -39.36 0.48
N ALA A 318 3.24 -39.63 1.23
CA ALA A 318 4.03 -40.86 1.12
C ALA A 318 3.97 -41.75 2.37
N ASP A 319 3.27 -41.32 3.44
CA ASP A 319 3.14 -42.11 4.67
C ASP A 319 2.25 -43.34 4.42
N PRO A 320 2.59 -44.55 4.90
CA PRO A 320 1.78 -45.75 4.72
C PRO A 320 0.32 -45.65 5.19
N ALA A 321 -0.01 -44.76 6.12
CA ALA A 321 -1.39 -44.46 6.51
C ALA A 321 -2.17 -43.68 5.43
N CYS A 322 -1.45 -43.07 4.49
CA CYS A 322 -1.94 -42.18 3.43
C CYS A 322 -1.47 -42.60 2.01
N LEU A 323 -0.73 -43.72 1.88
CA LEU A 323 -0.39 -44.35 0.61
C LEU A 323 -1.64 -44.93 -0.08
N PRO A 324 -1.60 -45.14 -1.41
CA PRO A 324 -2.80 -45.30 -2.20
C PRO A 324 -3.60 -46.51 -1.76
N GLN A 325 -4.87 -46.25 -1.58
CA GLN A 325 -5.92 -47.25 -1.55
C GLN A 325 -5.81 -48.17 -2.76
N GLU A 326 -6.07 -49.45 -2.53
CA GLU A 326 -6.17 -50.46 -3.57
C GLU A 326 -6.88 -49.97 -4.84
N ASN A 327 -6.28 -50.17 -6.02
CA ASN A 327 -7.01 -49.93 -7.27
C ASN A 327 -7.99 -51.07 -7.45
N CYS A 328 -9.26 -50.77 -7.20
CA CYS A 328 -10.30 -51.77 -7.11
C CYS A 328 -10.70 -52.48 -8.44
N SER A 329 -9.87 -52.38 -9.49
CA SER A 329 -10.21 -52.81 -10.85
C SER A 329 -9.06 -53.29 -11.74
N ASN A 330 -7.80 -53.21 -11.30
CA ASN A 330 -6.64 -53.45 -12.16
C ASN A 330 -6.11 -54.90 -12.10
N GLY A 331 -6.66 -55.74 -11.21
CA GLY A 331 -6.26 -57.13 -11.05
C GLY A 331 -4.91 -57.32 -10.37
N THR A 332 -4.38 -56.28 -9.71
CA THR A 332 -3.17 -56.33 -8.90
C THR A 332 -3.48 -55.95 -7.47
N ASP A 333 -2.59 -56.36 -6.57
CA ASP A 333 -2.57 -56.01 -5.14
C ASP A 333 -1.63 -54.80 -5.03
N ASP A 334 -2.20 -53.59 -5.02
CA ASP A 334 -1.48 -52.33 -5.11
C ASP A 334 -1.05 -51.78 -3.75
N ASP A 335 -1.77 -52.13 -2.68
CA ASP A 335 -1.39 -51.80 -1.30
C ASP A 335 -0.62 -52.93 -0.58
N ALA A 336 -0.44 -54.07 -1.27
CA ALA A 336 0.36 -55.22 -0.86
C ALA A 336 -0.15 -55.97 0.39
N ASP A 337 -1.46 -55.90 0.66
CA ASP A 337 -2.12 -56.56 1.80
C ASP A 337 -2.56 -58.01 1.52
N MET A 338 -2.38 -58.47 0.27
CA MET A 338 -2.74 -59.79 -0.28
C MET A 338 -4.21 -59.98 -0.69
N ALA A 339 -5.05 -58.96 -0.60
CA ALA A 339 -6.30 -58.89 -1.33
C ALA A 339 -6.10 -58.20 -2.69
N ILE A 340 -7.09 -58.34 -3.58
CA ILE A 340 -7.05 -57.72 -4.91
C ILE A 340 -8.44 -57.18 -5.24
N ASP A 341 -8.49 -56.00 -5.84
CA ASP A 341 -9.71 -55.38 -6.37
C ASP A 341 -10.88 -55.38 -5.33
N CYS A 342 -12.13 -55.64 -5.74
CA CYS A 342 -13.29 -55.72 -4.85
C CYS A 342 -13.28 -56.86 -3.81
N ALA A 343 -12.26 -57.74 -3.84
CA ALA A 343 -12.05 -58.69 -2.75
C ALA A 343 -11.30 -58.06 -1.57
N ASP A 344 -10.73 -56.88 -1.79
CA ASP A 344 -10.08 -56.04 -0.79
C ASP A 344 -11.09 -55.33 0.09
N THR A 345 -10.83 -55.31 1.40
CA THR A 345 -11.65 -54.59 2.37
C THR A 345 -11.56 -53.08 2.21
N ASP A 346 -10.42 -52.59 1.74
CA ASP A 346 -10.21 -51.17 1.47
C ASP A 346 -11.01 -50.77 0.23
N CYS A 347 -11.33 -51.69 -0.68
CA CYS A 347 -12.19 -51.43 -1.82
C CYS A 347 -13.69 -51.31 -1.53
N ALA A 348 -14.16 -51.52 -0.29
CA ALA A 348 -15.59 -51.48 0.02
C ALA A 348 -16.24 -50.13 -0.34
N GLY A 349 -17.16 -50.13 -1.31
CA GLY A 349 -17.86 -48.92 -1.78
C GLY A 349 -17.05 -48.03 -2.75
N LYS A 350 -15.83 -48.42 -3.11
CA LYS A 350 -15.00 -47.69 -4.07
C LYS A 350 -15.33 -48.04 -5.53
N SER A 351 -15.02 -47.13 -6.44
CA SER A 351 -15.17 -47.34 -7.89
C SER A 351 -14.29 -48.49 -8.38
N CYS A 352 -14.85 -49.39 -9.19
CA CYS A 352 -14.18 -50.60 -9.67
C CYS A 352 -14.31 -50.83 -11.18
N GLY A 353 -14.81 -49.84 -11.91
CA GLY A 353 -14.98 -49.90 -13.35
C GLY A 353 -15.46 -48.57 -13.93
N THR A 354 -15.70 -48.55 -15.24
CA THR A 354 -16.37 -47.44 -15.93
C THR A 354 -17.87 -47.43 -15.63
N ASN A 355 -18.54 -46.31 -15.87
CA ASN A 355 -20.00 -46.20 -15.78
C ASN A 355 -20.52 -46.44 -14.35
N GLY A 356 -20.02 -45.70 -13.35
CA GLY A 356 -20.61 -45.69 -12.00
C GLY A 356 -20.47 -46.97 -11.16
N LEU A 357 -19.76 -47.99 -11.64
CA LEU A 357 -19.61 -49.26 -10.93
C LEU A 357 -18.77 -49.13 -9.67
N VAL A 358 -19.26 -49.67 -8.55
CA VAL A 358 -18.57 -49.70 -7.26
C VAL A 358 -18.48 -51.11 -6.68
N CYS A 359 -17.52 -51.36 -5.80
CA CYS A 359 -17.36 -52.66 -5.14
C CYS A 359 -18.42 -52.86 -4.07
N GLU A 360 -19.29 -53.83 -4.29
CA GLU A 360 -20.34 -54.22 -3.36
C GLU A 360 -19.74 -55.07 -2.22
N ALA A 361 -19.62 -54.48 -1.02
CA ALA A 361 -19.03 -55.13 0.16
C ALA A 361 -19.65 -56.49 0.52
N ALA A 362 -20.94 -56.70 0.20
CA ALA A 362 -21.64 -57.96 0.48
C ALA A 362 -21.34 -59.07 -0.55
N SER A 363 -21.03 -58.70 -1.79
CA SER A 363 -20.80 -59.64 -2.89
C SER A 363 -19.34 -59.76 -3.28
N MET A 364 -18.49 -58.82 -2.84
CA MET A 364 -17.08 -58.69 -3.25
C MET A 364 -16.94 -58.62 -4.76
N THR A 365 -17.91 -58.00 -5.44
CA THR A 365 -17.93 -57.85 -6.90
C THR A 365 -18.19 -56.41 -7.30
N CYS A 366 -17.69 -56.05 -8.48
CA CYS A 366 -17.93 -54.77 -9.10
C CYS A 366 -19.34 -54.73 -9.70
N ALA A 367 -20.21 -53.85 -9.18
CA ALA A 367 -21.61 -53.79 -9.57
C ALA A 367 -22.16 -52.36 -9.47
N CYS A 368 -23.28 -52.11 -10.15
CA CYS A 368 -23.96 -50.83 -10.03
C CYS A 368 -24.58 -50.72 -8.63
N PRO A 369 -24.31 -49.65 -7.87
CA PRO A 369 -24.78 -49.55 -6.50
C PRO A 369 -26.30 -49.62 -6.45
N SER A 370 -26.84 -50.59 -5.69
CA SER A 370 -28.29 -50.77 -5.46
C SER A 370 -29.19 -51.01 -6.69
N GLY A 371 -28.63 -51.25 -7.88
CA GLY A 371 -29.41 -51.49 -9.11
C GLY A 371 -30.28 -50.29 -9.51
N MET A 372 -29.76 -49.08 -9.33
CA MET A 372 -30.41 -47.84 -9.75
C MET A 372 -30.65 -47.85 -11.27
N THR A 373 -31.69 -47.15 -11.71
CA THR A 373 -32.17 -47.13 -13.11
C THR A 373 -32.48 -45.73 -13.59
N MET A 374 -31.96 -44.71 -12.90
CA MET A 374 -32.16 -43.30 -13.20
C MET A 374 -31.07 -42.47 -12.52
N GLU A 375 -30.44 -41.60 -13.29
CA GLU A 375 -29.48 -40.59 -12.82
C GLU A 375 -30.11 -39.69 -11.73
N MET A 376 -29.57 -39.72 -10.50
CA MET A 376 -30.13 -38.95 -9.37
C MET A 376 -29.45 -37.60 -9.19
N ALA A 377 -28.19 -37.46 -9.63
CA ALA A 377 -27.38 -36.27 -9.46
C ALA A 377 -26.90 -35.71 -10.81
N CYS A 378 -27.73 -34.88 -11.44
CA CYS A 378 -27.45 -34.35 -12.78
C CYS A 378 -26.34 -33.27 -12.91
N ALA A 379 -25.41 -33.19 -11.97
CA ALA A 379 -24.30 -32.23 -12.01
C ALA A 379 -23.09 -32.63 -11.13
N ASP A 380 -22.91 -33.92 -10.85
CA ASP A 380 -21.79 -34.41 -10.04
C ASP A 380 -20.78 -35.27 -10.82
N LEU A 381 -20.99 -35.41 -12.13
CA LEU A 381 -20.16 -36.16 -13.09
C LEU A 381 -20.11 -37.66 -12.80
N VAL A 382 -21.01 -38.16 -11.95
CA VAL A 382 -21.18 -39.59 -11.67
C VAL A 382 -22.25 -40.15 -12.61
N ASP A 383 -22.10 -41.44 -12.92
CA ASP A 383 -23.08 -42.22 -13.67
C ASP A 383 -23.86 -43.04 -12.63
N ASP A 384 -24.88 -42.43 -12.01
CA ASP A 384 -25.57 -42.99 -10.84
C ASP A 384 -26.34 -44.29 -11.17
N ASP A 385 -26.69 -44.49 -12.44
CA ASP A 385 -27.43 -45.66 -12.92
C ASP A 385 -26.64 -46.61 -13.83
N CYS A 386 -25.37 -46.28 -14.04
CA CYS A 386 -24.37 -47.09 -14.72
C CYS A 386 -24.67 -47.36 -16.20
N ASP A 387 -25.41 -46.47 -16.87
CA ASP A 387 -25.81 -46.65 -18.27
C ASP A 387 -24.75 -46.16 -19.30
N GLY A 388 -23.73 -45.45 -18.80
CA GLY A 388 -22.60 -44.90 -19.56
C GLY A 388 -22.76 -43.43 -19.95
N LEU A 389 -23.81 -42.77 -19.50
CA LEU A 389 -24.00 -41.33 -19.60
C LEU A 389 -23.89 -40.72 -18.18
N VAL A 390 -23.55 -39.43 -18.11
CA VAL A 390 -23.41 -38.70 -16.85
C VAL A 390 -24.06 -37.35 -16.97
N ASP A 391 -24.64 -36.86 -15.88
CA ASP A 391 -25.21 -35.53 -15.77
C ASP A 391 -26.12 -35.14 -16.95
N CYS A 392 -25.86 -34.00 -17.58
CA CYS A 392 -26.66 -33.43 -18.65
C CYS A 392 -26.45 -34.11 -20.01
N ALA A 393 -25.48 -35.01 -20.12
CA ALA A 393 -25.39 -35.93 -21.24
C ALA A 393 -26.37 -37.10 -21.07
N ASP A 394 -26.82 -37.35 -19.83
CA ASP A 394 -27.80 -38.37 -19.49
C ASP A 394 -29.23 -37.95 -19.88
N THR A 395 -29.98 -38.90 -20.46
CA THR A 395 -31.37 -38.67 -20.83
C THR A 395 -32.32 -38.57 -19.64
N ASP A 396 -31.94 -39.14 -18.50
CA ASP A 396 -32.72 -39.13 -17.26
C ASP A 396 -32.61 -37.77 -16.53
N CYS A 397 -31.60 -36.97 -16.89
CA CYS A 397 -31.43 -35.58 -16.46
C CYS A 397 -32.20 -34.55 -17.30
N ALA A 398 -32.99 -35.00 -18.28
CA ALA A 398 -33.77 -34.12 -19.13
C ALA A 398 -34.78 -33.28 -18.32
N GLY A 399 -34.53 -31.98 -18.23
CA GLY A 399 -35.37 -31.02 -17.50
C GLY A 399 -34.87 -30.67 -16.10
N ASN A 400 -33.72 -31.19 -15.68
CA ASN A 400 -33.05 -30.75 -14.45
C ASN A 400 -32.54 -29.30 -14.61
N MET A 401 -32.74 -28.48 -13.58
CA MET A 401 -32.33 -27.08 -13.56
C MET A 401 -30.81 -26.90 -13.61
N ALA A 402 -30.04 -27.92 -13.20
CA ALA A 402 -28.59 -27.98 -13.32
C ALA A 402 -28.09 -28.19 -14.77
N CYS A 403 -28.99 -28.64 -15.67
CA CYS A 403 -28.71 -28.85 -17.08
C CYS A 403 -29.21 -27.72 -17.98
N VAL A 404 -29.58 -26.58 -17.38
CA VAL A 404 -29.94 -25.37 -18.10
C VAL A 404 -28.65 -24.61 -18.41
N ALA A 405 -28.21 -24.64 -19.68
CA ALA A 405 -26.96 -24.02 -20.13
C ALA A 405 -26.69 -22.64 -19.50
N HIS A 406 -25.62 -22.55 -18.71
CA HIS A 406 -25.17 -21.33 -18.02
C HIS A 406 -24.59 -20.38 -19.05
N LYS A 407 -25.06 -19.13 -19.06
CA LYS A 407 -24.72 -18.20 -20.15
C LYS A 407 -24.80 -16.75 -19.72
N VAL A 408 -23.80 -15.97 -20.15
CA VAL A 408 -23.88 -14.51 -20.20
C VAL A 408 -24.67 -14.09 -21.44
N THR A 409 -25.70 -13.27 -21.23
CA THR A 409 -26.61 -12.82 -22.30
C THR A 409 -26.41 -11.35 -22.66
N SER A 410 -26.11 -10.49 -21.70
CA SER A 410 -25.81 -9.08 -21.92
C SER A 410 -25.06 -8.48 -20.75
N VAL A 411 -24.50 -7.30 -20.99
CA VAL A 411 -23.95 -6.41 -19.96
C VAL A 411 -24.55 -5.02 -20.12
N ASP A 412 -24.56 -4.23 -19.05
CA ASP A 412 -25.03 -2.84 -19.09
C ASP A 412 -24.04 -1.88 -19.77
N TYR A 413 -22.74 -2.19 -19.75
CA TYR A 413 -21.67 -1.46 -20.45
C TYR A 413 -20.84 -2.38 -21.37
N PRO A 414 -21.17 -2.47 -22.68
CA PRO A 414 -20.37 -3.23 -23.64
C PRO A 414 -18.96 -2.65 -23.89
N VAL A 415 -18.80 -1.34 -23.63
CA VAL A 415 -17.51 -0.64 -23.58
C VAL A 415 -17.28 -0.21 -22.13
N LEU A 416 -16.34 -0.87 -21.47
CA LEU A 416 -16.12 -0.83 -20.04
C LEU A 416 -14.78 -0.16 -19.72
N ALA A 417 -14.84 0.94 -18.98
CA ALA A 417 -13.64 1.62 -18.51
C ALA A 417 -13.05 0.93 -17.28
N HIS A 418 -11.73 1.00 -17.14
CA HIS A 418 -11.08 0.76 -15.86
C HIS A 418 -11.70 1.60 -14.74
N GLY A 419 -11.84 0.99 -13.57
CA GLY A 419 -12.58 1.49 -12.41
C GLY A 419 -14.08 1.66 -12.58
N GLY A 420 -14.63 1.23 -13.71
CA GLY A 420 -16.06 1.13 -13.91
C GLY A 420 -16.66 -0.06 -13.18
N LYS A 421 -17.95 0.05 -12.91
CA LYS A 421 -18.83 -1.04 -12.48
C LYS A 421 -19.42 -1.75 -13.72
N LEU A 422 -19.65 -3.05 -13.64
CA LEU A 422 -20.33 -3.81 -14.71
C LEU A 422 -21.43 -4.69 -14.12
N VAL A 423 -22.64 -4.60 -14.66
CA VAL A 423 -23.73 -5.53 -14.36
C VAL A 423 -23.83 -6.55 -15.49
N VAL A 424 -23.60 -7.82 -15.15
CA VAL A 424 -23.65 -8.96 -16.05
C VAL A 424 -25.01 -9.63 -15.92
N THR A 425 -25.72 -9.78 -17.03
CA THR A 425 -27.05 -10.43 -17.08
C THR A 425 -26.97 -11.75 -17.83
N GLY A 426 -27.57 -12.80 -17.27
CA GLY A 426 -27.50 -14.15 -17.81
C GLY A 426 -28.44 -15.12 -17.10
N ASN A 427 -28.02 -16.38 -17.05
CA ASN A 427 -28.70 -17.44 -16.31
C ASN A 427 -27.68 -18.43 -15.75
N GLY A 428 -28.03 -19.01 -14.60
CA GLY A 428 -27.23 -20.04 -13.96
C GLY A 428 -26.08 -19.49 -13.12
N PHE A 429 -26.19 -18.26 -12.61
CA PHE A 429 -25.13 -17.62 -11.81
C PHE A 429 -25.15 -17.97 -10.32
N THR A 430 -26.16 -18.69 -9.82
CA THR A 430 -26.16 -19.13 -8.43
C THR A 430 -24.93 -20.00 -8.14
N GLY A 431 -24.15 -19.62 -7.12
CA GLY A 431 -22.94 -20.33 -6.75
C GLY A 431 -21.72 -19.99 -7.61
N ALA A 432 -21.77 -18.97 -8.47
CA ALA A 432 -20.60 -18.53 -9.23
C ALA A 432 -19.41 -18.22 -8.31
N THR A 433 -18.25 -18.77 -8.63
CA THR A 433 -17.02 -18.70 -7.81
C THR A 433 -15.97 -17.78 -8.40
N VAL A 434 -15.95 -17.63 -9.74
CA VAL A 434 -14.96 -16.82 -10.45
C VAL A 434 -15.62 -16.05 -11.59
N VAL A 435 -15.21 -14.80 -11.78
CA VAL A 435 -15.53 -14.00 -12.98
C VAL A 435 -14.23 -13.42 -13.52
N LYS A 436 -13.91 -13.74 -14.78
CA LYS A 436 -12.69 -13.27 -15.46
C LYS A 436 -13.04 -12.35 -16.63
N ILE A 437 -12.27 -11.27 -16.80
CA ILE A 437 -12.26 -10.45 -18.02
C ILE A 437 -10.83 -10.44 -18.57
N GLY A 438 -10.64 -10.93 -19.80
CA GLY A 438 -9.31 -10.98 -20.41
C GLY A 438 -8.31 -11.82 -19.60
N GLY A 439 -8.81 -12.83 -18.88
CA GLY A 439 -8.01 -13.70 -17.99
C GLY A 439 -7.78 -13.15 -16.58
N VAL A 440 -8.12 -11.90 -16.30
CA VAL A 440 -7.93 -11.25 -14.98
C VAL A 440 -9.17 -11.47 -14.11
N ASP A 441 -8.97 -11.96 -12.89
CA ASP A 441 -10.04 -12.13 -11.90
C ASP A 441 -10.63 -10.80 -11.47
N GLN A 442 -11.96 -10.76 -11.39
CA GLN A 442 -12.72 -9.58 -11.01
C GLN A 442 -13.30 -9.77 -9.62
N THR A 443 -13.42 -8.68 -8.86
CA THR A 443 -14.22 -8.67 -7.63
C THR A 443 -15.69 -8.50 -7.98
N PHE A 444 -16.54 -9.43 -7.54
CA PHE A 444 -17.96 -9.44 -7.90
C PHE A 444 -18.89 -9.86 -6.75
N THR A 445 -20.17 -9.53 -6.91
CA THR A 445 -21.28 -10.06 -6.09
C THR A 445 -22.23 -10.85 -6.98
N VAL A 446 -22.70 -12.00 -6.49
CA VAL A 446 -23.81 -12.73 -7.10
C VAL A 446 -25.11 -12.13 -6.59
N ASP A 447 -25.76 -11.31 -7.40
CA ASP A 447 -26.98 -10.61 -6.99
C ASP A 447 -28.19 -11.56 -6.98
N ASN A 448 -28.26 -12.44 -7.98
CA ASN A 448 -29.21 -13.56 -8.09
C ASN A 448 -28.80 -14.49 -9.25
N ASN A 449 -29.58 -15.55 -9.50
CA ASN A 449 -29.30 -16.54 -10.55
C ASN A 449 -29.18 -15.97 -11.99
N THR A 450 -29.61 -14.72 -12.21
CA THR A 450 -29.61 -14.07 -13.52
C THR A 450 -28.74 -12.81 -13.58
N GLN A 451 -28.12 -12.42 -12.46
CA GLN A 451 -27.36 -11.18 -12.39
C GLN A 451 -26.15 -11.28 -11.47
N ILE A 452 -25.01 -10.79 -11.97
CA ILE A 452 -23.77 -10.58 -11.24
C ILE A 452 -23.39 -9.10 -11.37
N THR A 453 -22.84 -8.52 -10.30
CA THR A 453 -22.27 -7.18 -10.31
C THR A 453 -20.77 -7.23 -10.07
N ILE A 454 -19.97 -6.78 -11.03
CA ILE A 454 -18.55 -6.46 -10.82
C ILE A 454 -18.48 -5.02 -10.29
N THR A 455 -17.86 -4.83 -9.14
CA THR A 455 -17.90 -3.55 -8.41
C THR A 455 -16.89 -2.53 -8.93
N ASN A 456 -15.73 -3.00 -9.41
CA ASN A 456 -14.67 -2.15 -9.94
C ASN A 456 -13.74 -3.00 -10.83
N VAL A 457 -13.58 -2.62 -12.09
CA VAL A 457 -12.62 -3.26 -13.00
C VAL A 457 -11.21 -2.75 -12.71
N PRO A 458 -10.23 -3.61 -12.39
CA PRO A 458 -8.88 -3.17 -12.05
C PRO A 458 -8.11 -2.72 -13.30
N ASP A 459 -7.20 -1.76 -13.11
CA ASP A 459 -6.35 -1.19 -14.17
C ASP A 459 -5.41 -2.23 -14.80
N THR A 460 -5.20 -3.37 -14.13
CA THR A 460 -4.45 -4.53 -14.65
C THR A 460 -5.23 -5.32 -15.71
N THR A 461 -6.53 -5.08 -15.89
CA THR A 461 -7.33 -5.76 -16.92
C THR A 461 -6.89 -5.31 -18.31
N PRO A 462 -6.49 -6.21 -19.24
CA PRO A 462 -6.01 -5.80 -20.54
C PRO A 462 -7.06 -5.00 -21.33
N ILE A 463 -6.66 -3.86 -21.91
CA ILE A 463 -7.52 -3.09 -22.82
C ILE A 463 -7.67 -3.80 -24.17
N ALA A 464 -8.63 -3.37 -24.99
CA ALA A 464 -9.13 -3.99 -26.22
C ALA A 464 -10.31 -4.96 -26.00
N LEU A 465 -10.64 -5.75 -27.03
CA LEU A 465 -11.73 -6.72 -26.98
C LEU A 465 -11.32 -7.91 -26.11
N GLN A 466 -12.05 -8.15 -25.04
CA GLN A 466 -11.78 -9.18 -24.03
C GLN A 466 -12.95 -10.14 -23.87
N ASP A 467 -12.61 -11.38 -23.49
CA ASP A 467 -13.58 -12.39 -23.11
C ASP A 467 -13.96 -12.22 -21.63
N LEU A 468 -15.27 -12.13 -21.37
CA LEU A 468 -15.91 -12.24 -20.07
C LEU A 468 -16.41 -13.68 -19.89
N VAL A 469 -15.94 -14.35 -18.83
CA VAL A 469 -16.31 -15.73 -18.48
C VAL A 469 -16.70 -15.78 -17.01
N VAL A 470 -17.80 -16.49 -16.72
CA VAL A 470 -18.25 -16.78 -15.35
C VAL A 470 -18.09 -18.27 -15.10
N THR A 471 -17.40 -18.63 -14.02
CA THR A 471 -17.27 -20.01 -13.54
C THR A 471 -18.34 -20.27 -12.49
N THR A 472 -19.10 -21.34 -12.69
CA THR A 472 -20.18 -21.77 -11.81
C THR A 472 -19.96 -23.23 -11.41
N PRO A 473 -20.69 -23.79 -10.42
CA PRO A 473 -20.57 -25.20 -10.07
C PRO A 473 -20.85 -26.13 -11.25
N SER A 474 -21.65 -25.66 -12.22
CA SER A 474 -21.98 -26.37 -13.45
C SER A 474 -20.99 -26.10 -14.60
N GLY A 475 -19.85 -25.46 -14.31
CA GLY A 475 -18.79 -25.13 -15.26
C GLY A 475 -18.78 -23.68 -15.73
N ASP A 476 -17.93 -23.42 -16.73
CA ASP A 476 -17.72 -22.10 -17.32
C ASP A 476 -18.80 -21.75 -18.34
N THR A 477 -19.26 -20.49 -18.33
CA THR A 477 -20.06 -19.95 -19.41
C THR A 477 -19.23 -19.85 -20.70
N ALA A 478 -19.88 -19.95 -21.86
CA ALA A 478 -19.24 -19.57 -23.12
C ALA A 478 -18.75 -18.10 -23.07
N PRO A 479 -17.59 -17.78 -23.67
CA PRO A 479 -17.05 -16.42 -23.67
C PRO A 479 -18.03 -15.38 -24.22
N PHE A 480 -18.17 -14.28 -23.49
CA PHE A 480 -18.94 -13.10 -23.91
C PHE A 480 -18.01 -11.93 -24.14
N GLN A 481 -18.12 -11.26 -25.29
CA GLN A 481 -17.18 -10.19 -25.65
C GLN A 481 -17.56 -8.85 -25.03
N VAL A 482 -16.59 -8.21 -24.37
CA VAL A 482 -16.66 -6.82 -23.89
C VAL A 482 -15.42 -6.06 -24.35
N THR A 483 -15.52 -4.76 -24.59
CA THR A 483 -14.34 -3.94 -24.90
C THR A 483 -13.89 -3.22 -23.64
N VAL A 484 -12.67 -3.49 -23.17
CA VAL A 484 -12.07 -2.81 -22.02
C VAL A 484 -11.24 -1.62 -22.51
N ILE A 485 -11.40 -0.47 -21.87
CA ILE A 485 -10.73 0.78 -22.24
C ILE A 485 -10.07 1.45 -21.04
N HIS A 486 -9.03 2.23 -21.30
CA HIS A 486 -8.43 3.10 -20.30
C HIS A 486 -8.92 4.53 -20.56
N LEU A 487 -10.04 4.92 -19.93
CA LEU A 487 -10.72 6.18 -20.19
C LEU A 487 -10.12 7.32 -19.35
N LEU A 488 -9.37 8.22 -19.99
CA LEU A 488 -8.58 9.27 -19.36
C LEU A 488 -8.87 10.65 -19.94
N ILE A 489 -8.82 11.67 -19.09
CA ILE A 489 -8.61 13.06 -19.54
C ILE A 489 -7.19 13.18 -20.06
N ASN A 490 -7.02 13.55 -21.33
CA ASN A 490 -5.72 13.62 -22.01
C ASN A 490 -5.14 15.03 -22.06
N GLU A 491 -5.96 16.01 -22.40
CA GLU A 491 -5.57 17.42 -22.50
C GLU A 491 -6.75 18.32 -22.13
N PHE A 492 -6.49 19.43 -21.48
CA PHE A 492 -7.49 20.35 -20.95
C PHE A 492 -7.01 21.79 -21.08
N ASP A 493 -7.82 22.66 -21.68
CA ASP A 493 -7.51 24.09 -21.90
C ASP A 493 -8.71 24.94 -21.46
N THR A 494 -8.53 25.80 -20.46
CA THR A 494 -9.60 26.61 -19.87
C THR A 494 -9.46 28.11 -20.11
N ASP A 495 -8.25 28.65 -20.23
CA ASP A 495 -8.03 30.11 -20.34
C ASP A 495 -7.39 30.50 -21.68
N GLN A 496 -7.97 31.47 -22.39
CA GLN A 496 -7.38 32.02 -23.59
C GLN A 496 -7.37 33.54 -23.58
N MET A 497 -6.45 34.14 -24.35
CA MET A 497 -6.38 35.60 -24.45
C MET A 497 -7.72 36.21 -24.88
N GLY A 498 -8.32 36.98 -23.98
CA GLY A 498 -9.55 37.73 -24.23
C GLY A 498 -10.81 36.96 -23.90
N THR A 499 -11.38 36.23 -24.87
CA THR A 499 -12.59 35.43 -24.67
C THR A 499 -12.28 33.97 -24.94
N ASP A 500 -12.73 33.09 -24.06
CA ASP A 500 -12.39 31.65 -24.09
C ASP A 500 -13.18 30.92 -25.18
N THR A 501 -12.73 31.13 -26.42
CA THR A 501 -13.37 30.62 -27.64
C THR A 501 -12.77 29.30 -28.12
N ALA A 502 -11.73 28.82 -27.44
CA ALA A 502 -10.99 27.62 -27.80
C ALA A 502 -10.87 26.62 -26.63
N GLU A 503 -11.67 26.74 -25.58
CA GLU A 503 -11.71 25.79 -24.47
C GLU A 503 -12.00 24.37 -24.92
N PHE A 504 -11.32 23.39 -24.32
CA PHE A 504 -11.58 21.99 -24.61
C PHE A 504 -11.17 21.02 -23.50
N VAL A 505 -11.75 19.83 -23.59
CA VAL A 505 -11.35 18.62 -22.89
C VAL A 505 -11.14 17.54 -23.94
N GLU A 506 -9.93 17.05 -24.04
CA GLU A 506 -9.60 15.90 -24.87
C GLU A 506 -9.53 14.64 -24.02
N ILE A 507 -10.09 13.55 -24.54
CA ILE A 507 -10.24 12.28 -23.84
C ILE A 507 -9.53 11.20 -24.65
N SER A 508 -8.80 10.32 -23.96
CA SER A 508 -8.16 9.12 -24.53
C SER A 508 -8.82 7.85 -23.97
N THR A 509 -8.94 6.82 -24.80
CA THR A 509 -9.44 5.49 -24.39
C THR A 509 -8.39 4.38 -24.48
N GLY A 510 -7.24 4.67 -25.10
CA GLY A 510 -6.24 3.67 -25.48
C GLY A 510 -6.72 2.65 -26.54
N VAL A 511 -8.00 2.70 -26.94
CA VAL A 511 -8.63 1.76 -27.89
C VAL A 511 -9.37 2.56 -28.96
N PRO A 512 -9.07 2.33 -30.25
CA PRO A 512 -9.63 3.15 -31.33
C PRO A 512 -11.09 2.80 -31.63
N ASN A 513 -11.85 3.79 -32.13
CA ASN A 513 -13.21 3.64 -32.64
C ASN A 513 -14.23 3.05 -31.63
N VAL A 514 -14.13 3.41 -30.35
CA VAL A 514 -15.04 2.94 -29.29
C VAL A 514 -16.10 3.99 -28.95
N SER A 515 -17.32 3.54 -28.66
CA SER A 515 -18.41 4.40 -28.20
C SER A 515 -18.25 4.70 -26.71
N LEU A 516 -18.37 5.98 -26.32
CA LEU A 516 -18.36 6.42 -24.93
C LEU A 516 -19.78 6.66 -24.38
N ALA A 517 -20.80 6.04 -24.99
CA ALA A 517 -22.16 6.06 -24.47
C ALA A 517 -22.23 5.50 -23.03
N GLY A 518 -22.92 6.23 -22.15
CA GLY A 518 -23.04 5.90 -20.72
C GLY A 518 -21.99 6.57 -19.83
N TYR A 519 -20.98 7.23 -20.41
CA TYR A 519 -20.05 8.09 -19.69
C TYR A 519 -20.45 9.56 -19.84
N THR A 520 -20.15 10.34 -18.80
CA THR A 520 -20.56 11.73 -18.69
C THR A 520 -19.43 12.59 -18.15
N LEU A 521 -19.21 13.73 -18.80
CA LEU A 521 -18.28 14.77 -18.37
C LEU A 521 -19.03 15.80 -17.50
N VAL A 522 -18.56 16.00 -16.27
CA VAL A 522 -19.15 16.91 -15.29
C VAL A 522 -18.09 17.92 -14.85
N LEU A 523 -18.49 19.18 -14.74
CA LEU A 523 -17.65 20.28 -14.27
C LEU A 523 -18.11 20.69 -12.88
N PHE A 524 -17.18 20.86 -11.93
CA PHE A 524 -17.44 21.31 -10.56
C PHE A 524 -16.76 22.63 -10.25
N ASN A 525 -17.50 23.50 -9.55
CA ASN A 525 -17.01 24.80 -9.13
C ASN A 525 -16.38 24.69 -7.75
N GLY A 526 -15.10 24.99 -7.57
CA GLY A 526 -14.45 24.84 -6.25
C GLY A 526 -14.82 25.93 -5.24
N SER A 527 -15.46 27.03 -5.65
CA SER A 527 -15.98 27.98 -4.66
C SER A 527 -17.17 27.44 -3.85
N ASN A 528 -17.81 26.35 -4.29
CA ASN A 528 -18.95 25.76 -3.58
C ASN A 528 -19.07 24.22 -3.70
N ASP A 529 -18.14 23.55 -4.36
CA ASP A 529 -18.12 22.11 -4.64
C ASP A 529 -19.38 21.57 -5.35
N LEU A 530 -20.04 22.42 -6.15
CA LEU A 530 -21.24 22.06 -6.91
C LEU A 530 -20.96 22.02 -8.41
N SER A 531 -21.65 21.09 -9.09
CA SER A 531 -21.60 20.99 -10.54
C SER A 531 -22.21 22.21 -11.24
N TYR A 532 -21.58 22.64 -12.33
CA TYR A 532 -22.03 23.77 -13.14
C TYR A 532 -22.08 23.45 -14.64
N ALA A 533 -22.71 24.36 -15.40
CA ALA A 533 -23.01 24.24 -16.84
C ALA A 533 -23.88 23.01 -17.18
N PRO A 534 -24.35 22.86 -18.43
CA PRO A 534 -25.00 21.63 -18.85
C PRO A 534 -23.98 20.50 -18.82
N VAL A 535 -24.28 19.45 -18.04
CA VAL A 535 -23.49 18.23 -18.00
C VAL A 535 -23.44 17.59 -19.39
N THR A 536 -22.25 17.17 -19.82
CA THR A 536 -22.00 16.74 -21.21
C THR A 536 -21.97 15.22 -21.31
N ALA A 537 -22.93 14.64 -22.04
CA ALA A 537 -22.91 13.21 -22.37
C ALA A 537 -21.77 12.93 -23.35
N LEU A 538 -20.88 11.98 -23.04
CA LEU A 538 -19.76 11.61 -23.92
C LEU A 538 -20.19 10.68 -25.07
N SER A 539 -21.45 10.71 -25.50
CA SER A 539 -22.07 9.77 -26.44
C SER A 539 -21.49 9.69 -27.87
N GLY A 540 -20.31 10.28 -28.12
CA GLY A 540 -19.55 10.13 -29.36
C GLY A 540 -18.74 8.82 -29.43
N THR A 541 -18.08 8.65 -30.58
CA THR A 541 -17.12 7.55 -30.81
C THR A 541 -15.73 8.15 -30.94
N THR A 542 -14.73 7.54 -30.33
CA THR A 542 -13.34 7.96 -30.49
C THR A 542 -12.85 7.76 -31.92
N ASP A 543 -11.81 8.49 -32.30
CA ASP A 543 -11.20 8.37 -33.62
C ASP A 543 -10.29 7.13 -33.75
N ALA A 544 -9.54 7.06 -34.86
CA ALA A 544 -8.61 5.96 -35.13
C ALA A 544 -7.40 5.91 -34.18
N ASN A 545 -7.17 6.97 -33.39
CA ASN A 545 -6.14 7.02 -32.36
C ASN A 545 -6.72 6.77 -30.95
N GLY A 546 -8.04 6.57 -30.82
CA GLY A 546 -8.69 6.42 -29.52
C GLY A 546 -8.96 7.75 -28.82
N MET A 547 -8.99 8.86 -29.56
CA MET A 547 -9.19 10.21 -29.02
C MET A 547 -10.60 10.73 -29.26
N LEU A 548 -11.14 11.52 -28.33
CA LEU A 548 -12.38 12.27 -28.49
C LEU A 548 -12.20 13.69 -27.94
N LEU A 549 -12.50 14.69 -28.79
CA LEU A 549 -12.41 16.09 -28.44
C LEU A 549 -13.80 16.65 -28.06
N VAL A 550 -13.91 17.18 -26.85
CA VAL A 550 -15.04 17.98 -26.37
C VAL A 550 -14.59 19.43 -26.29
N GLY A 551 -15.30 20.40 -26.87
CA GLY A 551 -14.79 21.77 -26.85
C GLY A 551 -15.72 22.85 -27.38
N SER A 552 -15.23 24.08 -27.33
CA SER A 552 -15.97 25.27 -27.75
C SER A 552 -16.42 25.19 -29.22
N PRO A 553 -17.64 25.66 -29.56
CA PRO A 553 -18.11 25.66 -30.93
C PRO A 553 -17.24 26.58 -31.81
N GLY A 554 -16.69 26.03 -32.89
CA GLY A 554 -15.90 26.79 -33.87
C GLY A 554 -14.38 26.70 -33.72
N MET A 555 -13.87 25.95 -32.73
CA MET A 555 -12.43 25.66 -32.63
C MET A 555 -11.95 24.74 -33.77
N THR A 556 -10.63 24.72 -34.00
CA THR A 556 -9.95 23.84 -34.96
C THR A 556 -8.88 23.03 -34.24
N PRO A 557 -8.88 21.68 -34.34
CA PRO A 557 -9.84 20.85 -35.07
C PRO A 557 -11.26 20.94 -34.48
N THR A 558 -12.28 20.65 -35.31
CA THR A 558 -13.67 20.71 -34.86
C THR A 558 -13.93 19.63 -33.80
N PRO A 559 -14.48 19.99 -32.63
CA PRO A 559 -14.71 19.03 -31.56
C PRO A 559 -15.80 18.05 -31.97
N THR A 560 -15.63 16.78 -31.60
CA THR A 560 -16.64 15.72 -31.79
C THR A 560 -17.92 16.05 -31.02
N ILE A 561 -17.76 16.64 -29.82
CA ILE A 561 -18.85 17.11 -28.98
C ILE A 561 -18.62 18.60 -28.69
N ALA A 562 -19.49 19.45 -29.21
CA ALA A 562 -19.40 20.87 -28.93
C ALA A 562 -20.07 21.22 -27.59
N PHE A 563 -19.45 22.10 -26.82
CA PHE A 563 -20.11 22.77 -25.70
C PHE A 563 -21.30 23.61 -26.18
N SER A 564 -22.19 23.99 -25.24
CA SER A 564 -23.38 24.79 -25.56
C SER A 564 -23.07 26.23 -26.00
N SER A 565 -21.89 26.73 -25.63
CA SER A 565 -21.38 28.08 -25.90
C SER A 565 -19.86 28.09 -25.72
N THR A 566 -19.26 29.26 -25.85
CA THR A 566 -17.88 29.56 -25.42
C THR A 566 -17.86 30.01 -23.95
N SER A 567 -16.68 30.09 -23.31
CA SER A 567 -16.49 30.40 -21.88
C SER A 567 -17.34 29.52 -20.96
N VAL A 568 -17.31 28.22 -21.23
CA VAL A 568 -18.03 27.20 -20.47
C VAL A 568 -17.17 26.66 -19.33
N LEU A 569 -15.87 26.47 -19.55
CA LEU A 569 -14.94 26.10 -18.49
C LEU A 569 -14.65 27.36 -17.65
N GLN A 570 -14.33 27.17 -16.38
CA GLN A 570 -14.11 28.29 -15.47
C GLN A 570 -12.64 28.33 -15.08
N ASN A 571 -12.04 29.51 -15.11
CA ASN A 571 -10.62 29.71 -14.79
C ASN A 571 -10.34 29.66 -13.27
N GLY A 572 -11.28 29.17 -12.46
CA GLY A 572 -11.17 29.11 -11.01
C GLY A 572 -10.46 27.85 -10.53
N GLN A 573 -10.38 27.68 -9.20
CA GLN A 573 -10.08 26.36 -8.62
C GLN A 573 -11.30 25.48 -8.86
N ASP A 574 -11.22 24.56 -9.81
CA ASP A 574 -12.38 23.84 -10.34
C ASP A 574 -11.96 22.40 -10.69
N ALA A 575 -12.92 21.56 -11.07
CA ALA A 575 -12.62 20.20 -11.52
C ALA A 575 -13.41 19.79 -12.76
N VAL A 576 -12.76 18.96 -13.58
CA VAL A 576 -13.39 18.24 -14.69
C VAL A 576 -13.30 16.75 -14.40
N VAL A 577 -14.45 16.06 -14.48
CA VAL A 577 -14.59 14.68 -14.03
C VAL A 577 -15.33 13.84 -15.07
N ILE A 578 -14.84 12.63 -15.32
CA ILE A 578 -15.53 11.62 -16.11
C ILE A 578 -16.20 10.63 -15.16
N TYR A 579 -17.53 10.50 -15.26
CA TYR A 579 -18.31 9.51 -14.51
C TYR A 579 -18.89 8.43 -15.43
N GLN A 580 -19.03 7.23 -14.89
CA GLN A 580 -19.89 6.19 -15.44
C GLN A 580 -21.33 6.39 -14.94
N ALA A 581 -22.06 7.28 -15.59
CA ALA A 581 -23.45 7.58 -15.27
C ALA A 581 -24.12 8.34 -16.41
N ALA A 582 -25.46 8.34 -16.40
CA ALA A 582 -26.23 9.21 -17.28
C ALA A 582 -26.16 10.69 -16.82
N PRO A 583 -26.26 11.66 -17.75
CA PRO A 583 -26.28 13.09 -17.40
C PRO A 583 -27.38 13.47 -16.39
N ALA A 584 -28.50 12.75 -16.40
CA ALA A 584 -29.60 12.99 -15.46
C ALA A 584 -29.23 12.72 -13.99
N SER A 585 -28.14 11.99 -13.72
CA SER A 585 -27.60 11.78 -12.37
C SER A 585 -26.92 13.03 -11.80
N PHE A 586 -26.60 14.01 -12.65
CA PHE A 586 -25.94 15.26 -12.26
C PHE A 586 -26.74 16.49 -12.72
N PRO A 587 -27.94 16.77 -12.16
CA PRO A 587 -28.55 18.08 -12.32
C PRO A 587 -27.60 19.20 -11.89
N THR A 588 -27.64 20.36 -12.55
CA THR A 588 -26.82 21.52 -12.14
C THR A 588 -27.01 21.82 -10.66
N GLY A 589 -25.91 22.02 -9.92
CA GLY A 589 -25.92 22.18 -8.47
C GLY A 589 -25.80 20.88 -7.68
N THR A 590 -25.55 19.73 -8.34
CA THR A 590 -25.22 18.47 -7.66
C THR A 590 -23.87 18.61 -6.95
N ALA A 591 -23.81 18.20 -5.68
CA ALA A 591 -22.57 18.18 -4.91
C ALA A 591 -21.55 17.19 -5.48
N VAL A 592 -20.26 17.51 -5.33
CA VAL A 592 -19.15 16.64 -5.73
C VAL A 592 -19.22 15.25 -5.07
N THR A 593 -18.83 14.20 -5.80
CA THR A 593 -18.92 12.81 -5.31
C THR A 593 -17.86 11.91 -5.96
N ALA A 594 -17.34 10.92 -5.22
CA ALA A 594 -16.48 9.88 -5.77
C ALA A 594 -17.24 8.73 -6.45
N ASN A 595 -18.57 8.70 -6.30
CA ASN A 595 -19.39 7.58 -6.77
C ASN A 595 -19.38 7.47 -8.29
N ASN A 596 -19.00 6.29 -8.80
CA ASN A 596 -18.84 6.00 -10.23
C ASN A 596 -17.83 6.91 -10.95
N LEU A 597 -16.87 7.49 -10.22
CA LEU A 597 -15.81 8.33 -10.78
C LEU A 597 -14.79 7.46 -11.51
N ILE A 598 -14.56 7.75 -12.80
CA ILE A 598 -13.60 7.05 -13.65
C ILE A 598 -12.25 7.76 -13.67
N ASP A 599 -12.23 9.04 -14.01
CA ASP A 599 -11.02 9.87 -14.04
C ASP A 599 -11.36 11.33 -13.72
N VAL A 600 -10.37 12.08 -13.25
CA VAL A 600 -10.53 13.47 -12.80
C VAL A 600 -9.27 14.28 -13.01
N LEU A 601 -9.47 15.56 -13.32
CA LEU A 601 -8.47 16.62 -13.19
C LEU A 601 -9.05 17.74 -12.32
N VAL A 602 -8.41 18.00 -11.18
CA VAL A 602 -8.64 19.21 -10.39
C VAL A 602 -7.64 20.25 -10.88
N TYR A 603 -8.11 21.43 -11.28
CA TYR A 603 -7.31 22.42 -11.97
C TYR A 603 -7.53 23.84 -11.44
N SER A 604 -6.63 24.74 -11.84
CA SER A 604 -6.81 26.18 -11.68
C SER A 604 -5.98 26.98 -12.69
N THR A 605 -6.06 28.31 -12.63
CA THR A 605 -5.16 29.23 -13.35
C THR A 605 -4.22 29.98 -12.40
N GLY A 606 -3.85 29.36 -11.27
CA GLY A 606 -2.91 29.92 -10.28
C GLY A 606 -3.51 30.21 -8.90
N GLN A 607 -4.78 29.88 -8.69
CA GLN A 607 -5.45 29.95 -7.39
C GLN A 607 -4.95 28.84 -6.47
N THR A 608 -5.12 29.04 -5.16
CA THR A 608 -4.81 28.05 -4.11
C THR A 608 -5.57 26.74 -4.33
N ALA A 609 -4.98 25.63 -3.87
CA ALA A 609 -5.60 24.31 -3.99
C ALA A 609 -6.94 24.24 -3.25
N ASP A 610 -7.96 23.71 -3.92
CA ASP A 610 -9.25 23.43 -3.32
C ASP A 610 -9.22 22.10 -2.56
N ALA A 611 -9.27 22.17 -1.23
CA ALA A 611 -9.27 20.96 -0.40
C ALA A 611 -10.57 20.14 -0.54
N GLY A 612 -11.73 20.79 -0.71
CA GLY A 612 -13.03 20.10 -0.79
C GLY A 612 -13.15 19.22 -2.04
N LEU A 613 -12.75 19.76 -3.20
CA LEU A 613 -12.67 19.01 -4.45
C LEU A 613 -11.62 17.89 -4.38
N LEU A 614 -10.40 18.19 -3.89
CA LEU A 614 -9.32 17.21 -3.82
C LEU A 614 -9.64 16.05 -2.86
N ASP A 615 -10.23 16.35 -1.69
CA ASP A 615 -10.57 15.34 -0.68
C ASP A 615 -11.63 14.36 -1.18
N VAL A 616 -12.62 14.84 -1.95
CA VAL A 616 -13.67 13.97 -2.49
C VAL A 616 -13.24 13.24 -3.75
N LEU A 617 -12.51 13.90 -4.65
CA LEU A 617 -12.23 13.35 -5.99
C LEU A 617 -10.95 12.52 -6.05
N ILE A 618 -9.99 12.76 -5.16
CA ILE A 618 -8.71 12.04 -5.11
C ILE A 618 -8.53 11.35 -3.75
N GLY A 619 -8.60 12.10 -2.65
CA GLY A 619 -8.43 11.58 -1.30
C GLY A 619 -7.92 12.62 -0.31
N PRO A 620 -7.85 12.29 0.99
CA PRO A 620 -7.38 13.21 2.03
C PRO A 620 -5.92 13.65 1.79
N ALA A 621 -5.52 14.76 2.44
CA ALA A 621 -4.15 15.24 2.43
C ALA A 621 -3.14 14.11 2.72
N GLY A 622 -2.08 14.01 1.91
CA GLY A 622 -1.12 12.91 1.94
C GLY A 622 -1.38 11.78 0.93
N THR A 623 -2.54 11.78 0.26
CA THR A 623 -2.82 10.81 -0.82
C THR A 623 -1.89 11.06 -2.03
N PRO A 624 -1.17 10.07 -2.55
CA PRO A 624 -0.35 10.22 -3.75
C PRO A 624 -1.17 10.70 -4.95
N GLY A 625 -0.63 11.61 -5.78
CA GLY A 625 -1.37 12.16 -6.91
C GLY A 625 -2.36 13.27 -6.58
N ARG A 626 -2.48 13.69 -5.31
CA ARG A 626 -3.40 14.74 -4.85
C ARG A 626 -2.89 16.15 -5.19
N THR A 627 -2.86 16.44 -6.49
CA THR A 627 -2.36 17.71 -7.03
C THR A 627 -3.45 18.45 -7.80
N GLN A 628 -3.70 19.71 -7.43
CA GLN A 628 -4.43 20.65 -8.28
C GLN A 628 -3.46 21.24 -9.29
N VAL A 629 -3.74 21.03 -10.58
CA VAL A 629 -2.82 21.41 -11.66
C VAL A 629 -3.15 22.81 -12.15
N SER A 630 -2.17 23.72 -12.09
CA SER A 630 -2.35 25.09 -12.56
C SER A 630 -1.98 25.20 -14.04
N GLU A 631 -2.93 25.52 -14.90
CA GLU A 631 -2.68 25.91 -16.30
C GLU A 631 -1.80 27.16 -16.39
N GLY A 632 -1.95 28.06 -15.40
CA GLY A 632 -1.14 29.28 -15.28
C GLY A 632 0.26 29.08 -14.72
N SER A 633 0.72 27.84 -14.56
CA SER A 633 2.09 27.58 -14.11
C SER A 633 3.10 28.24 -15.04
N GLY A 634 4.03 29.03 -14.49
CA GLY A 634 4.98 29.83 -15.28
C GLY A 634 4.39 31.11 -15.90
N GLY A 635 3.15 31.49 -15.56
CA GLY A 635 2.54 32.76 -15.95
C GLY A 635 2.05 32.83 -17.40
N ALA A 636 1.78 31.68 -18.02
CA ALA A 636 1.43 31.56 -19.43
C ALA A 636 0.03 30.95 -19.70
N GLN A 637 -0.88 31.09 -18.72
CA GLN A 637 -2.28 30.59 -18.74
C GLN A 637 -2.99 30.78 -20.09
N GLU A 638 -2.91 31.96 -20.72
CA GLU A 638 -3.62 32.27 -21.97
C GLU A 638 -3.06 31.55 -23.23
N THR A 639 -1.98 30.78 -23.08
CA THR A 639 -1.22 30.19 -24.21
C THR A 639 -0.83 28.74 -23.97
N GLN A 640 -1.28 28.14 -22.88
CA GLN A 640 -0.92 26.79 -22.48
C GLN A 640 -2.16 25.98 -22.15
N SER A 641 -2.04 24.66 -22.26
CA SER A 641 -3.02 23.68 -21.81
C SER A 641 -2.40 22.74 -20.78
N ILE A 642 -3.23 22.11 -19.96
CA ILE A 642 -2.85 21.02 -19.08
C ILE A 642 -2.87 19.71 -19.87
N GLN A 643 -1.71 19.07 -20.00
CA GLN A 643 -1.48 17.87 -20.80
C GLN A 643 -1.03 16.70 -19.94
N ARG A 644 -1.63 15.53 -20.18
CA ARG A 644 -1.20 14.28 -19.55
C ARG A 644 0.20 13.89 -20.02
N CYS A 645 1.04 13.46 -19.09
CA CYS A 645 2.45 13.12 -19.30
C CYS A 645 2.81 11.71 -18.79
N GLY A 646 1.84 10.93 -18.32
CA GLY A 646 2.05 9.56 -17.85
C GLY A 646 0.74 8.82 -17.56
N ASP A 647 0.88 7.54 -17.22
CA ASP A 647 -0.25 6.66 -16.92
C ASP A 647 -0.75 6.84 -15.47
N GLY A 648 -2.02 6.51 -15.24
CA GLY A 648 -2.67 6.54 -13.93
C GLY A 648 -3.94 7.38 -13.91
N ARG A 649 -5.03 6.79 -13.41
CA ARG A 649 -6.30 7.49 -13.21
C ARG A 649 -6.27 8.31 -11.93
N LYS A 650 -7.04 9.40 -11.89
CA LYS A 650 -7.27 10.23 -10.68
C LYS A 650 -5.97 10.75 -10.05
N ASN A 651 -5.00 11.11 -10.88
CA ASN A 651 -3.66 11.51 -10.43
C ASN A 651 -3.23 12.81 -11.12
N GLY A 652 -3.19 13.89 -10.34
CA GLY A 652 -2.77 15.22 -10.80
C GLY A 652 -1.28 15.30 -11.14
N ASP A 653 -0.44 14.45 -10.56
CA ASP A 653 1.01 14.40 -10.85
C ASP A 653 1.31 13.85 -12.25
N LYS A 654 0.29 13.32 -12.93
CA LYS A 654 0.37 12.83 -14.31
C LYS A 654 -0.02 13.88 -15.33
N PHE A 655 0.04 15.16 -14.96
CA PHE A 655 -0.16 16.29 -15.85
C PHE A 655 0.96 17.34 -15.76
N LYS A 656 1.21 18.03 -16.88
CA LYS A 656 2.11 19.18 -17.02
C LYS A 656 1.47 20.21 -17.94
N VAL A 657 1.97 21.45 -17.92
CA VAL A 657 1.52 22.48 -18.86
C VAL A 657 2.38 22.53 -20.12
N GLY A 658 1.74 22.72 -21.28
CA GLY A 658 2.37 22.73 -22.60
C GLY A 658 1.63 23.61 -23.59
N GLN A 659 2.14 23.74 -24.82
CA GLN A 659 1.39 24.45 -25.88
C GLN A 659 0.20 23.59 -26.32
N PRO A 660 -1.01 24.13 -26.51
CA PRO A 660 -2.19 23.34 -26.84
C PRO A 660 -2.05 22.48 -28.10
N THR A 661 -2.46 21.21 -28.01
CA THR A 661 -2.36 20.19 -29.06
C THR A 661 -3.68 19.46 -29.36
N PRO A 662 -4.85 20.13 -29.43
CA PRO A 662 -6.12 19.43 -29.63
C PRO A 662 -6.12 18.59 -30.91
N GLY A 663 -6.49 17.32 -30.79
CA GLY A 663 -6.50 16.32 -31.85
C GLY A 663 -5.12 15.80 -32.25
N ALA A 664 -4.07 16.11 -31.49
CA ALA A 664 -2.69 15.68 -31.73
C ALA A 664 -2.06 15.11 -30.44
N ALA A 665 -0.87 14.54 -30.56
CA ALA A 665 -0.15 14.04 -29.38
C ALA A 665 0.34 15.19 -28.51
N ASN A 666 0.21 15.04 -27.19
CA ASN A 666 0.74 15.95 -26.18
C ASN A 666 2.25 16.19 -26.41
N ASN A 667 2.68 17.43 -26.20
CA ASN A 667 4.06 17.87 -26.44
C ASN A 667 4.88 18.07 -25.17
N VAL A 668 4.31 17.79 -24.00
CA VAL A 668 5.00 17.80 -22.71
C VAL A 668 5.92 16.59 -22.53
N MET A 669 7.01 16.76 -21.79
CA MET A 669 7.87 15.66 -21.40
C MET A 669 7.15 14.72 -20.44
N ALA A 670 7.47 13.42 -20.50
CA ALA A 670 6.96 12.43 -19.57
C ALA A 670 7.13 12.87 -18.10
N CYS A 671 6.16 12.51 -17.27
CA CYS A 671 6.25 12.74 -15.84
C CYS A 671 7.17 11.72 -15.17
N PRO A 672 7.77 12.07 -14.01
CA PRO A 672 8.57 11.13 -13.23
C PRO A 672 7.81 9.84 -12.89
#